data_AF-A0AAX4KE74-F1
#
_entry.id   AF-A0AAX4KE74-F1
#
_cell.length_a   1.000
_cell.length_b   1.000
_cell.length_c   1.000
_cell.angle_alpha   90.00
_cell.angle_beta   90.00
_cell.angle_gamma   90.00
#
_symmetry.space_group_name_H-M   'P 1'
#
loop_
_entity.id
_entity.type
_entity.pdbx_description
1 polymer ?
#
loop_
_entity_poly.entity_id
_entity_poly.type
_entity_poly.pdbx_seq_one_letter_code
_entity_poly.pdbx_strand_id
1 'polypeptide(L)'
;MANILFQLRLTLYAILLLLVSFFALIIGLVCTLTGRRLNTNYYVARTFYHVAGPILGWKFEVEGEEYLWKLEGEGGGQAGKKGRSMVMVGNHQSMVDILYLGRIFPKHAAIMAKKSIKWIPGLGWWMMMSGTVFINRSNNKSAVASMTQAGDDMKRKRISLWIFPEGTRHMSAESDLLPFKKGAFYLAVQSGVPVVPVVCENYHRLFDGKTRFKRGTLKIKVLPPIPTTGLTASDVPALMEKTREMMVETLKSISSSPTSTPVPISEINSPAPLLAHQEESRNGYFATHAADEQAVENAVGEEEADSGRSIKSVKTGDQKGISKVSVQEEGNVGKPKKKNSNKKLSIAMISDFFLPVVGGVEGHIYSLSVEMMKRGHKVIVITHSHSKRVGIRHLSPGLKVYYLPILPISSSATLPNYLLFLPYFRSIMIQERIDLIHGHGSLSSLAHEALFHKDLLDPPIKGVFTDHSLFGFGDAVGVLTNKLLVGALRNADGVVCVSNTGRENTVLRAQLDPELVSVIPNALIPEDFTPDPSKADSDHITIVVISRLYYRKGIDLLIASCPHICALFPEVRFVVGGDGPKMVELEQMREKYQLQDRVELLGRVRPGDVRDVLNRGQIYLNNSLTEAFGISIIEAASAGLFVVATKVGGVPEILPEDMIEFARADEEDVIRALTHAIHTIKSGKHDPIKAHERVRTMYTWEEVAERTEKVYERAMNSPARTTAERLSRYLALGPIYGPILCCIIAVQHYFFWFLEWWDPRERIEVVQSHWDLDKFNQVIQREKELTSQVKIPS
;
A
#
# COMPACT_ATOMS: atom_id res chain seq x y z
N MET A 1 -25.96 -18.60 16.18
CA MET A 1 -26.27 -17.51 17.14
C MET A 1 -25.01 -16.80 17.67
N ALA A 2 -23.96 -17.52 18.11
CA ALA A 2 -22.75 -16.92 18.69
C ALA A 2 -22.00 -15.94 17.75
N ASN A 3 -21.80 -16.31 16.48
CA ASN A 3 -21.17 -15.42 15.50
C ASN A 3 -21.97 -14.13 15.25
N ILE A 4 -23.30 -14.21 15.20
CA ILE A 4 -24.16 -13.03 15.03
C ILE A 4 -24.03 -12.10 16.25
N LEU A 5 -24.05 -12.65 17.46
CA LEU A 5 -23.89 -11.86 18.69
C LEU A 5 -22.51 -11.21 18.78
N PHE A 6 -21.45 -11.91 18.36
CA PHE A 6 -20.10 -11.36 18.25
C PHE A 6 -20.07 -10.17 17.28
N GLN A 7 -20.58 -10.34 16.06
CA GLN A 7 -20.61 -9.28 15.04
C GLN A 7 -21.45 -8.08 15.50
N LEU A 8 -22.59 -8.31 16.14
CA LEU A 8 -23.42 -7.24 16.70
C LEU A 8 -22.67 -6.44 17.77
N ARG A 9 -21.97 -7.10 18.70
CA ARG A 9 -21.21 -6.42 19.76
C ARG A 9 -19.96 -5.72 19.23
N LEU A 10 -19.28 -6.32 18.25
CA LEU A 10 -18.14 -5.69 17.58
C LEU A 10 -18.58 -4.44 16.80
N THR A 11 -19.69 -4.54 16.07
CA THR A 11 -20.31 -3.41 15.35
C THR A 11 -20.72 -2.31 16.34
N LEU A 12 -21.36 -2.67 17.44
CA LEU A 12 -21.73 -1.73 18.50
C LEU A 12 -20.49 -1.06 19.11
N TYR A 13 -19.42 -1.80 19.38
CA TYR A 13 -18.15 -1.24 19.84
C TYR A 13 -17.57 -0.23 18.84
N ALA A 14 -17.56 -0.56 17.54
CA ALA A 14 -17.07 0.32 16.50
C ALA A 14 -17.90 1.60 16.37
N ILE A 15 -19.23 1.49 16.44
CA ILE A 15 -20.16 2.64 16.43
C ILE A 15 -19.90 3.54 17.65
N LEU A 16 -19.82 2.96 18.85
CA LEU A 16 -19.54 3.73 20.08
C LEU A 16 -18.18 4.41 20.02
N LEU A 17 -17.16 3.73 19.51
CA LEU A 17 -15.82 4.30 19.32
C LEU A 17 -15.85 5.48 18.37
N LEU A 18 -16.54 5.38 17.22
CA LEU A 18 -16.68 6.47 16.27
C LEU A 18 -17.45 7.65 16.87
N LEU A 19 -18.63 7.39 17.47
CA LEU A 19 -19.46 8.43 18.09
C LEU A 19 -18.67 9.19 19.16
N VAL A 20 -18.05 8.49 20.11
CA VAL A 20 -17.27 9.13 21.18
C VAL A 20 -16.03 9.83 20.60
N SER A 21 -15.42 9.34 19.52
CA SER A 21 -14.29 10.03 18.87
C SER A 21 -14.69 11.36 18.24
N PHE A 22 -15.91 11.50 17.70
CA PHE A 22 -16.43 12.79 17.23
C PHE A 22 -16.74 13.73 18.40
N PHE A 23 -17.37 13.24 19.46
CA PHE A 23 -17.57 14.02 20.69
C PHE A 23 -16.24 14.43 21.36
N ALA A 24 -15.19 13.61 21.23
CA ALA A 24 -13.86 13.90 21.74
C ALA A 24 -13.25 15.14 21.07
N LEU A 25 -13.67 15.53 19.86
CA LEU A 25 -13.25 16.80 19.25
C LEU A 25 -13.80 18.00 20.03
N ILE A 26 -15.05 17.91 20.49
CA ILE A 26 -15.69 18.95 21.31
C ILE A 26 -15.02 19.01 22.68
N ILE A 27 -14.77 17.87 23.32
CA ILE A 27 -14.02 17.79 24.59
C ILE A 27 -12.60 18.36 24.40
N GLY A 28 -11.95 18.02 23.29
CA GLY A 28 -10.75 18.61 22.70
C GLY A 28 -10.72 20.13 22.76
N LEU A 29 -11.71 20.71 22.10
CA LEU A 29 -11.87 22.14 21.94
C LEU A 29 -12.12 22.82 23.29
N VAL A 30 -13.07 22.32 24.08
CA VAL A 30 -13.41 22.88 25.40
C VAL A 30 -12.21 22.83 26.36
N CYS A 31 -11.47 21.71 26.40
CA CYS A 31 -10.27 21.61 27.24
C CYS A 31 -9.16 22.55 26.76
N THR A 32 -9.05 22.79 25.45
CA THR A 32 -8.09 23.75 24.90
C THR A 32 -8.46 25.18 25.28
N LEU A 33 -9.73 25.57 25.11
CA LEU A 33 -10.24 26.90 25.44
C LEU A 33 -10.18 27.21 26.95
N THR A 34 -10.34 26.20 27.80
CA THR A 34 -10.28 26.34 29.28
C THR A 34 -8.87 26.21 29.85
N GLY A 35 -7.83 26.11 29.00
CA GLY A 35 -6.44 25.95 29.43
C GLY A 35 -6.11 24.58 30.05
N ARG A 36 -7.02 23.60 29.94
CA ARG A 36 -6.92 22.25 30.49
C ARG A 36 -6.54 21.20 29.44
N ARG A 37 -5.87 21.61 28.36
CA ARG A 37 -5.51 20.74 27.21
C ARG A 37 -4.83 19.42 27.61
N LEU A 38 -4.00 19.42 28.66
CA LEU A 38 -3.30 18.22 29.14
C LEU A 38 -4.21 17.19 29.84
N ASN A 39 -5.43 17.59 30.22
CA ASN A 39 -6.42 16.68 30.82
C ASN A 39 -7.38 16.09 29.80
N THR A 40 -7.19 16.39 28.52
CA THR A 40 -8.19 16.01 27.55
C THR A 40 -8.25 14.50 27.36
N ASN A 41 -7.10 13.81 27.39
CA ASN A 41 -7.05 12.34 27.34
C ASN A 41 -7.81 11.70 28.51
N TYR A 42 -7.68 12.28 29.70
CA TYR A 42 -8.44 11.84 30.87
C TYR A 42 -9.95 11.93 30.62
N TYR A 43 -10.45 13.09 30.18
CA TYR A 43 -11.89 13.26 29.97
C TYR A 43 -12.42 12.34 28.87
N VAL A 44 -11.74 12.24 27.73
CA VAL A 44 -12.19 11.39 26.62
C VAL A 44 -12.15 9.91 27.00
N ALA A 45 -11.09 9.45 27.65
CA ALA A 45 -10.98 8.06 28.08
C ALA A 45 -12.08 7.71 29.11
N ARG A 46 -12.36 8.61 30.06
CA ARG A 46 -13.45 8.45 31.04
C ARG A 46 -14.81 8.44 30.39
N THR A 47 -15.08 9.36 29.46
CA THR A 47 -16.33 9.38 28.69
C THR A 47 -16.52 8.08 27.93
N PHE A 48 -15.48 7.59 27.25
CA PHE A 48 -15.57 6.32 26.53
C PHE A 48 -15.87 5.16 27.48
N TYR A 49 -15.20 5.04 28.62
CA TYR A 49 -15.48 3.98 29.59
C TYR A 49 -16.90 4.05 30.18
N HIS A 50 -17.35 5.24 30.59
CA HIS A 50 -18.68 5.39 31.20
C HIS A 50 -19.84 5.23 30.21
N VAL A 51 -19.60 5.43 28.91
CA VAL A 51 -20.59 5.17 27.87
C VAL A 51 -20.50 3.71 27.40
N ALA A 52 -19.33 3.27 26.92
CA ALA A 52 -19.17 1.97 26.30
C ALA A 52 -19.11 0.81 27.30
N GLY A 53 -18.50 1.01 28.48
CA GLY A 53 -18.37 -0.01 29.52
C GLY A 53 -19.71 -0.63 29.94
N PRO A 54 -20.71 0.17 30.37
CA PRO A 54 -22.04 -0.34 30.74
C PRO A 54 -22.77 -1.02 29.57
N ILE A 55 -22.71 -0.44 28.37
CA ILE A 55 -23.38 -0.97 27.17
C ILE A 55 -22.81 -2.35 26.79
N LEU A 56 -21.49 -2.45 26.79
CA LEU A 56 -20.77 -3.68 26.46
C LEU A 56 -20.74 -4.67 27.63
N GLY A 57 -21.04 -4.23 28.85
CA GLY A 57 -21.01 -5.03 30.06
C GLY A 57 -19.59 -5.36 30.54
N TRP A 58 -18.66 -4.41 30.42
CA TRP A 58 -17.27 -4.55 30.85
C TRP A 58 -17.02 -3.72 32.11
N LYS A 59 -16.58 -4.39 33.17
CA LYS A 59 -16.23 -3.77 34.46
C LYS A 59 -14.76 -4.07 34.78
N PHE A 60 -14.13 -3.16 35.51
CA PHE A 60 -12.74 -3.31 35.92
C PHE A 60 -12.60 -3.06 37.42
N GLU A 61 -12.07 -4.03 38.14
CA GLU A 61 -11.62 -3.93 39.52
C GLU A 61 -10.15 -3.50 39.51
N VAL A 62 -9.81 -2.47 40.27
CA VAL A 62 -8.46 -1.87 40.22
C VAL A 62 -7.81 -1.98 41.59
N GLU A 63 -6.67 -2.65 41.65
CA GLU A 63 -5.78 -2.74 42.81
C GLU A 63 -4.55 -1.85 42.58
N GLY A 64 -4.06 -1.19 43.63
CA GLY A 64 -2.90 -0.29 43.53
C GLY A 64 -3.19 1.03 42.82
N GLU A 65 -4.46 1.39 42.62
CA GLU A 65 -4.88 2.62 41.94
C GLU A 65 -4.23 3.86 42.56
N GLU A 66 -3.92 3.84 43.86
CA GLU A 66 -3.17 4.86 44.56
C GLU A 66 -1.80 5.18 43.94
N TYR A 67 -1.08 4.25 43.31
CA TYR A 67 0.22 4.55 42.68
C TYR A 67 0.10 5.43 41.43
N LEU A 68 -1.09 5.47 40.80
CA LEU A 68 -1.38 6.42 39.71
C LEU A 68 -1.70 7.82 40.25
N TRP A 69 -2.11 7.94 41.52
CA TRP A 69 -2.64 9.17 42.12
C TRP A 69 -1.81 9.75 43.27
N LYS A 70 -0.95 8.97 43.91
CA LYS A 70 -0.10 9.31 45.05
C LYS A 70 1.31 8.78 44.78
N LEU A 71 2.26 9.67 44.54
CA LEU A 71 3.68 9.32 44.55
C LEU A 71 4.29 9.82 45.87
N GLU A 72 4.74 8.89 46.72
CA GLU A 72 5.46 9.21 47.97
C GLU A 72 6.99 9.28 47.72
N GLY A 73 7.66 10.21 48.41
CA GLY A 73 9.10 10.53 48.28
C GLY A 73 9.36 12.04 48.42
N GLU A 74 10.60 12.49 48.64
CA GLU A 74 10.93 13.93 48.83
C GLU A 74 10.32 14.78 47.69
N GLY A 75 9.26 15.53 48.03
CA GLY A 75 8.41 16.30 47.10
C GLY A 75 6.98 15.76 46.87
N GLY A 76 6.48 14.84 47.71
CA GLY A 76 5.18 14.16 47.58
C GLY A 76 3.99 15.04 47.18
N GLY A 77 3.26 14.61 46.15
CA GLY A 77 2.04 15.27 45.68
C GLY A 77 1.13 14.33 44.89
N GLN A 78 -0.17 14.62 44.91
CA GLN A 78 -1.19 13.87 44.16
C GLN A 78 -1.04 14.06 42.65
N ALA A 79 -1.17 12.99 41.86
CA ALA A 79 -1.19 13.09 40.41
C ALA A 79 -2.34 14.00 39.95
N GLY A 80 -2.00 15.08 39.28
CA GLY A 80 -2.94 16.13 38.85
C GLY A 80 -2.98 17.39 39.72
N LYS A 81 -2.28 17.45 40.85
CA LYS A 81 -1.96 18.71 41.57
C LYS A 81 -0.44 18.86 41.70
N LYS A 82 0.18 19.51 40.69
CA LYS A 82 1.63 19.87 40.67
C LYS A 82 2.59 18.77 41.19
N GLY A 83 2.28 17.48 40.98
CA GLY A 83 3.09 16.31 41.38
C GLY A 83 3.98 15.78 40.26
N ARG A 84 5.02 15.00 40.60
CA ARG A 84 6.02 14.43 39.67
C ARG A 84 5.38 13.61 38.52
N SER A 85 5.95 13.74 37.32
CA SER A 85 5.65 12.94 36.13
C SER A 85 6.14 11.50 36.26
N MET A 86 5.51 10.55 35.55
CA MET A 86 5.90 9.14 35.52
C MET A 86 5.80 8.54 34.10
N VAL A 87 6.51 7.44 33.85
CA VAL A 87 6.30 6.60 32.67
C VAL A 87 5.46 5.39 33.07
N MET A 88 4.22 5.32 32.61
CA MET A 88 3.35 4.16 32.83
C MET A 88 3.54 3.15 31.71
N VAL A 89 3.76 1.89 32.05
CA VAL A 89 3.94 0.80 31.09
C VAL A 89 2.85 -0.24 31.28
N GLY A 90 1.99 -0.39 30.27
CA GLY A 90 0.86 -1.32 30.28
C GLY A 90 1.06 -2.52 29.35
N ASN A 91 0.49 -3.67 29.68
CA ASN A 91 0.40 -4.79 28.74
C ASN A 91 -0.59 -4.51 27.61
N HIS A 92 -0.24 -4.90 26.38
CA HIS A 92 -1.00 -4.59 25.17
C HIS A 92 -1.65 -5.85 24.61
N GLN A 93 -2.97 -5.99 24.76
CA GLN A 93 -3.65 -7.24 24.40
C GLN A 93 -4.44 -7.12 23.10
N SER A 94 -5.22 -6.05 22.92
CA SER A 94 -6.06 -5.89 21.71
C SER A 94 -6.51 -4.43 21.48
N MET A 95 -7.45 -4.21 20.56
CA MET A 95 -8.11 -2.91 20.40
C MET A 95 -9.01 -2.52 21.58
N VAL A 96 -9.36 -3.47 22.44
CA VAL A 96 -10.26 -3.28 23.59
C VAL A 96 -9.55 -2.65 24.79
N ASP A 97 -8.21 -2.54 24.75
CA ASP A 97 -7.40 -1.87 25.77
C ASP A 97 -7.88 -0.44 26.10
N ILE A 98 -8.53 0.23 25.14
CA ILE A 98 -9.12 1.56 25.31
C ILE A 98 -10.16 1.57 26.46
N LEU A 99 -10.89 0.47 26.70
CA LEU A 99 -11.85 0.38 27.81
C LEU A 99 -11.15 0.40 29.18
N TYR A 100 -10.06 -0.36 29.34
CA TYR A 100 -9.35 -0.40 30.61
C TYR A 100 -8.58 0.90 30.83
N LEU A 101 -7.95 1.44 29.77
CA LEU A 101 -7.36 2.78 29.82
C LEU A 101 -8.42 3.79 30.26
N GLY A 102 -9.63 3.73 29.71
CA GLY A 102 -10.74 4.58 30.12
C GLY A 102 -11.08 4.54 31.61
N ARG A 103 -10.87 3.40 32.28
CA ARG A 103 -11.09 3.26 33.73
C ARG A 103 -9.98 3.88 34.58
N ILE A 104 -8.73 3.92 34.12
CA ILE A 104 -7.58 4.24 34.99
C ILE A 104 -6.73 5.41 34.50
N PHE A 105 -6.97 5.92 33.29
CA PHE A 105 -6.11 6.95 32.70
C PHE A 105 -6.00 8.17 33.63
N PRO A 106 -4.78 8.63 33.98
CA PRO A 106 -4.62 9.75 34.90
C PRO A 106 -4.78 11.12 34.26
N LYS A 107 -5.03 12.13 35.09
CA LYS A 107 -4.99 13.54 34.70
C LYS A 107 -3.54 13.95 34.38
N HIS A 108 -3.36 14.95 33.53
CA HIS A 108 -2.05 15.41 33.05
C HIS A 108 -1.18 14.29 32.46
N ALA A 109 -1.79 13.38 31.71
CA ALA A 109 -1.09 12.31 31.02
C ALA A 109 -1.35 12.31 29.51
N ALA A 110 -0.34 11.87 28.77
CA ALA A 110 -0.39 11.68 27.32
C ALA A 110 -0.19 10.21 26.96
N ILE A 111 -0.67 9.82 25.79
CA ILE A 111 -0.47 8.48 25.23
C ILE A 111 0.61 8.57 24.15
N MET A 112 1.43 7.53 24.04
CA MET A 112 2.33 7.33 22.92
C MET A 112 1.68 6.46 21.84
N ALA A 113 1.58 6.96 20.61
CA ALA A 113 0.83 6.30 19.53
C ALA A 113 1.62 6.23 18.20
N LYS A 114 1.26 5.28 17.32
CA LYS A 114 1.83 5.17 15.97
C LYS A 114 1.45 6.38 15.13
N LYS A 115 2.41 7.00 14.43
CA LYS A 115 2.20 8.20 13.59
C LYS A 115 1.09 8.04 12.54
N SER A 116 0.84 6.83 12.04
CA SER A 116 -0.25 6.59 11.07
C SER A 116 -1.65 6.81 11.65
N ILE A 117 -1.83 6.70 12.97
CA ILE A 117 -3.13 6.87 13.65
C ILE A 117 -3.65 8.30 13.53
N LYS A 118 -2.76 9.29 13.38
CA LYS A 118 -3.13 10.72 13.25
C LYS A 118 -4.07 11.01 12.07
N TRP A 119 -4.11 10.12 11.08
CA TRP A 119 -4.89 10.28 9.87
C TRP A 119 -6.28 9.65 9.93
N ILE A 120 -6.59 8.89 10.99
CA ILE A 120 -7.92 8.31 11.16
C ILE A 120 -8.90 9.44 11.50
N PRO A 121 -9.96 9.69 10.71
CA PRO A 121 -10.94 10.75 10.99
C PRO A 121 -11.59 10.58 12.37
N GLY A 122 -11.84 11.69 13.05
CA GLY A 122 -12.31 11.70 14.44
C GLY A 122 -11.19 11.33 15.42
N LEU A 123 -10.81 10.05 15.50
CA LEU A 123 -9.86 9.51 16.46
C LEU A 123 -8.48 10.21 16.38
N GLY A 124 -7.89 10.24 15.19
CA GLY A 124 -6.57 10.85 14.95
C GLY A 124 -6.57 12.36 15.17
N TRP A 125 -7.64 13.05 14.75
CA TRP A 125 -7.80 14.50 14.91
C TRP A 125 -7.88 14.92 16.37
N TRP A 126 -8.68 14.19 17.16
CA TRP A 126 -8.77 14.39 18.60
C TRP A 126 -7.40 14.13 19.28
N MET A 127 -6.73 13.03 18.95
CA MET A 127 -5.42 12.69 19.54
C MET A 127 -4.34 13.76 19.24
N MET A 128 -4.40 14.44 18.09
CA MET A 128 -3.53 15.59 17.80
C MET A 128 -3.80 16.79 18.71
N MET A 129 -5.06 17.02 19.10
CA MET A 129 -5.42 18.07 20.04
C MET A 129 -5.04 17.72 21.48
N SER A 130 -4.98 16.43 21.83
CA SER A 130 -4.80 15.94 23.20
C SER A 130 -3.38 15.97 23.77
N GLY A 131 -2.39 16.31 22.94
CA GLY A 131 -0.97 16.22 23.33
C GLY A 131 -0.39 14.81 23.25
N THR A 132 -1.03 13.92 22.47
CA THR A 132 -0.49 12.58 22.17
C THR A 132 0.89 12.67 21.51
N VAL A 133 1.82 11.82 21.94
CA VAL A 133 3.15 11.71 21.33
C VAL A 133 3.09 10.70 20.18
N PHE A 134 3.14 11.21 18.94
CA PHE A 134 3.15 10.35 17.75
C PHE A 134 4.57 9.92 17.39
N ILE A 135 4.79 8.60 17.31
CA ILE A 135 6.07 8.00 16.94
C ILE A 135 6.00 7.38 15.55
N ASN A 136 6.99 7.71 14.74
CA ASN A 136 7.25 7.00 13.50
C ASN A 136 8.23 5.85 13.74
N ARG A 137 7.70 4.65 13.96
CA ARG A 137 8.50 3.47 14.30
C ARG A 137 9.35 2.94 13.14
N SER A 138 9.09 3.35 11.90
CA SER A 138 9.88 2.95 10.72
C SER A 138 11.08 3.87 10.46
N ASN A 139 11.27 4.94 11.23
CA ASN A 139 12.40 5.85 11.09
C ASN A 139 12.98 6.14 12.47
N ASN A 140 14.07 5.45 12.81
CA ASN A 140 14.75 5.51 14.10
C ASN A 140 15.14 6.93 14.50
N LYS A 141 15.69 7.74 13.60
CA LYS A 141 16.06 9.15 13.88
C LYS A 141 14.84 9.96 14.33
N SER A 142 13.73 9.83 13.61
CA SER A 142 12.48 10.52 13.96
C SER A 142 11.82 9.98 15.23
N ALA A 143 11.95 8.67 15.51
CA ALA A 143 11.47 8.08 16.75
C ALA A 143 12.27 8.61 17.94
N VAL A 144 13.59 8.64 17.86
CA VAL A 144 14.48 9.19 18.89
C VAL A 144 14.20 10.68 19.12
N ALA A 145 14.00 11.47 18.07
CA ALA A 145 13.63 12.88 18.19
C ALA A 145 12.28 13.07 18.91
N SER A 146 11.24 12.32 18.53
CA SER A 146 9.93 12.36 19.22
C SER A 146 10.03 11.93 20.69
N MET A 147 10.87 10.93 21.00
CA MET A 147 11.12 10.46 22.36
C MET A 147 11.85 11.51 23.20
N THR A 148 12.86 12.17 22.63
CA THR A 148 13.62 13.23 23.29
C THR A 148 12.69 14.41 23.61
N GLN A 149 11.90 14.85 22.63
CA GLN A 149 10.93 15.92 22.82
C GLN A 149 9.86 15.58 23.87
N ALA A 150 9.44 14.30 23.93
CA ALA A 150 8.53 13.83 24.97
C ALA A 150 9.19 13.92 26.35
N GLY A 151 10.47 13.56 26.49
CA GLY A 151 11.21 13.68 27.75
C GLY A 151 11.33 15.12 28.24
N ASP A 152 11.62 16.06 27.32
CA ASP A 152 11.65 17.49 27.64
C ASP A 152 10.28 18.01 28.08
N ASP A 153 9.20 17.56 27.42
CA ASP A 153 7.83 17.89 27.80
C ASP A 153 7.43 17.28 29.15
N MET A 154 7.89 16.06 29.48
CA MET A 154 7.71 15.46 30.80
C MET A 154 8.37 16.31 31.89
N LYS A 155 9.62 16.76 31.67
CA LYS A 155 10.35 17.63 32.62
C LYS A 155 9.69 19.00 32.77
N ARG A 156 9.43 19.68 31.64
CA ARG A 156 8.96 21.08 31.62
C ARG A 156 7.49 21.22 31.98
N LYS A 157 6.64 20.37 31.41
CA LYS A 157 5.17 20.47 31.56
C LYS A 157 4.63 19.52 32.62
N ARG A 158 5.48 18.70 33.26
CA ARG A 158 5.12 17.71 34.29
C ARG A 158 4.02 16.76 33.82
N ILE A 159 4.14 16.29 32.57
CA ILE A 159 3.19 15.37 31.95
C ILE A 159 3.66 13.94 32.21
N SER A 160 2.75 13.05 32.58
CA SER A 160 3.00 11.60 32.62
C SER A 160 2.74 10.96 31.26
N LEU A 161 3.42 9.87 30.95
CA LEU A 161 3.30 9.24 29.64
C LEU A 161 2.92 7.77 29.76
N TRP A 162 1.87 7.38 29.03
CA TRP A 162 1.47 5.98 28.90
C TRP A 162 2.10 5.35 27.66
N ILE A 163 2.78 4.22 27.86
CA ILE A 163 3.46 3.46 26.81
C ILE A 163 3.09 1.98 26.91
N PHE A 164 2.87 1.35 25.75
CA PHE A 164 2.83 -0.09 25.62
C PHE A 164 4.21 -0.59 25.16
N PRO A 165 5.03 -1.17 26.06
CA PRO A 165 6.44 -1.42 25.79
C PRO A 165 6.66 -2.57 24.79
N GLU A 166 5.69 -3.48 24.64
CA GLU A 166 5.66 -4.56 23.63
C GLU A 166 5.65 -4.00 22.19
N GLY A 167 5.10 -2.79 21.99
CA GLY A 167 4.97 -2.15 20.69
C GLY A 167 3.88 -2.75 19.80
N THR A 168 3.54 -4.02 19.92
CA THR A 168 2.42 -4.70 19.24
C THR A 168 1.46 -5.31 20.26
N ARG A 169 0.31 -5.80 19.80
CA ARG A 169 -0.69 -6.46 20.65
C ARG A 169 -0.37 -7.94 20.72
N HIS A 170 -0.38 -8.51 21.92
CA HIS A 170 -0.07 -9.93 22.13
C HIS A 170 -1.13 -10.87 21.53
N MET A 171 -2.42 -10.52 21.60
CA MET A 171 -3.55 -11.27 21.01
C MET A 171 -3.53 -12.80 21.28
N SER A 172 -3.06 -13.22 22.45
CA SER A 172 -2.94 -14.64 22.83
C SER A 172 -3.83 -15.02 24.02
N ALA A 173 -4.23 -16.29 24.07
CA ALA A 173 -4.86 -16.89 25.24
C ALA A 173 -3.88 -17.09 26.41
N GLU A 174 -2.58 -17.10 26.12
CA GLU A 174 -1.54 -17.30 27.13
C GLU A 174 -1.32 -16.04 27.95
N SER A 175 -1.14 -16.21 29.26
CA SER A 175 -0.85 -15.12 30.19
C SER A 175 0.65 -14.82 30.19
N ASP A 176 1.16 -14.34 29.06
CA ASP A 176 2.53 -13.87 28.89
C ASP A 176 2.57 -12.51 28.15
N LEU A 177 3.76 -11.92 28.06
CA LEU A 177 4.03 -10.63 27.42
C LEU A 177 5.12 -10.76 26.36
N LEU A 178 4.94 -10.03 25.25
CA LEU A 178 5.96 -9.90 24.22
C LEU A 178 7.24 -9.22 24.78
N PRO A 179 8.39 -9.36 24.09
CA PRO A 179 9.61 -8.65 24.47
C PRO A 179 9.39 -7.12 24.50
N PHE A 180 9.91 -6.48 25.54
CA PHE A 180 9.79 -5.03 25.72
C PHE A 180 10.81 -4.26 24.86
N LYS A 181 10.40 -3.09 24.38
CA LYS A 181 11.28 -2.14 23.70
C LYS A 181 11.91 -1.17 24.70
N LYS A 182 13.19 -0.87 24.52
CA LYS A 182 13.99 -0.02 25.42
C LYS A 182 13.50 1.43 25.55
N GLY A 183 12.71 1.94 24.61
CA GLY A 183 12.36 3.36 24.51
C GLY A 183 11.69 3.94 25.78
N ALA A 184 10.73 3.23 26.37
CA ALA A 184 10.05 3.67 27.59
C ALA A 184 11.01 3.87 28.77
N PHE A 185 11.97 2.95 28.88
CA PHE A 185 12.93 2.88 29.99
C PHE A 185 14.05 3.92 29.82
N TYR A 186 14.54 4.10 28.60
CA TYR A 186 15.44 5.22 28.28
C TYR A 186 14.81 6.57 28.65
N LEU A 187 13.55 6.77 28.30
CA LEU A 187 12.82 7.99 28.61
C LEU A 187 12.69 8.21 30.12
N ALA A 188 12.39 7.15 30.88
CA ALA A 188 12.26 7.20 32.32
C ALA A 188 13.58 7.59 33.00
N VAL A 189 14.69 6.95 32.59
CA VAL A 189 16.05 7.24 33.09
C VAL A 189 16.50 8.65 32.70
N GLN A 190 16.38 9.02 31.42
CA GLN A 190 16.75 10.35 30.92
C GLN A 190 15.95 11.47 31.60
N SER A 191 14.69 11.19 31.93
CA SER A 191 13.80 12.15 32.58
C SER A 191 13.91 12.15 34.10
N GLY A 192 14.59 11.18 34.70
CA GLY A 192 14.66 10.99 36.16
C GLY A 192 13.28 10.75 36.78
N VAL A 193 12.39 10.07 36.06
CA VAL A 193 11.01 9.80 36.48
C VAL A 193 10.80 8.30 36.71
N PRO A 194 9.99 7.89 37.69
CA PRO A 194 9.78 6.47 37.95
C PRO A 194 9.00 5.79 36.81
N VAL A 195 9.23 4.48 36.69
CA VAL A 195 8.44 3.58 35.83
C VAL A 195 7.33 2.97 36.67
N VAL A 196 6.07 3.09 36.24
CA VAL A 196 4.90 2.51 36.92
C VAL A 196 4.31 1.39 36.06
N PRO A 197 4.51 0.12 36.42
CA PRO A 197 3.93 -1.00 35.68
C PRO A 197 2.43 -1.12 35.95
N VAL A 198 1.63 -1.32 34.89
CA VAL A 198 0.19 -1.52 34.99
C VAL A 198 -0.21 -2.79 34.25
N VAL A 199 -0.83 -3.72 34.95
CA VAL A 199 -1.15 -5.05 34.41
C VAL A 199 -2.66 -5.23 34.41
N CYS A 200 -3.25 -5.35 33.22
CA CYS A 200 -4.63 -5.79 33.04
C CYS A 200 -4.65 -7.31 32.88
N GLU A 201 -5.58 -7.99 33.56
CA GLU A 201 -5.87 -9.42 33.45
C GLU A 201 -5.98 -9.84 31.97
N ASN A 202 -5.52 -11.05 31.64
CA ASN A 202 -5.71 -11.60 30.30
C ASN A 202 -7.21 -11.76 30.03
N TYR A 203 -7.73 -10.91 29.14
CA TYR A 203 -9.15 -10.85 28.85
C TYR A 203 -9.55 -11.71 27.64
N HIS A 204 -8.69 -12.60 27.15
CA HIS A 204 -8.98 -13.49 26.02
C HIS A 204 -10.27 -14.33 26.25
N ARG A 205 -10.61 -14.62 27.52
CA ARG A 205 -11.89 -15.26 27.91
C ARG A 205 -13.13 -14.42 27.56
N LEU A 206 -12.99 -13.10 27.50
CA LEU A 206 -14.05 -12.15 27.14
C LEU A 206 -13.95 -11.70 25.68
N PHE A 207 -12.75 -11.48 25.16
CA PHE A 207 -12.53 -11.01 23.78
C PHE A 207 -11.32 -11.67 23.12
N ASP A 208 -11.55 -12.38 22.01
CA ASP A 208 -10.49 -13.06 21.23
C ASP A 208 -10.31 -12.48 19.81
N GLY A 209 -11.07 -11.44 19.46
CA GLY A 209 -11.03 -10.81 18.13
C GLY A 209 -11.62 -11.64 16.98
N LYS A 210 -12.05 -12.88 17.21
CA LYS A 210 -12.56 -13.78 16.16
C LYS A 210 -14.00 -14.22 16.40
N THR A 211 -14.32 -14.66 17.61
CA THR A 211 -15.59 -15.34 17.91
C THR A 211 -16.24 -14.91 19.22
N ARG A 212 -15.48 -14.30 20.14
CA ARG A 212 -15.93 -13.96 21.49
C ARG A 212 -15.86 -12.46 21.73
N PHE A 213 -16.97 -11.93 22.22
CA PHE A 213 -17.08 -10.60 22.81
C PHE A 213 -18.12 -10.64 23.92
N LYS A 214 -17.74 -11.22 25.06
CA LYS A 214 -18.62 -11.46 26.22
C LYS A 214 -18.60 -10.29 27.20
N ARG A 215 -19.56 -10.31 28.14
CA ARG A 215 -19.60 -9.38 29.28
C ARG A 215 -18.76 -9.97 30.41
N GLY A 216 -18.20 -9.15 31.29
CA GLY A 216 -17.48 -9.63 32.45
C GLY A 216 -16.79 -8.53 33.25
N THR A 217 -16.26 -8.93 34.40
CA THR A 217 -15.38 -8.13 35.24
C THR A 217 -13.95 -8.63 35.07
N LEU A 218 -13.01 -7.69 34.94
CA LEU A 218 -11.57 -7.95 34.81
C LEU A 218 -10.82 -7.23 35.91
N LYS A 219 -9.66 -7.75 36.30
CA LYS A 219 -8.76 -7.10 37.27
C LYS A 219 -7.69 -6.28 36.58
N ILE A 220 -7.36 -5.13 37.18
CA ILE A 220 -6.22 -4.30 36.83
C ILE A 220 -5.38 -4.14 38.10
N LYS A 221 -4.09 -4.46 38.02
CA LYS A 221 -3.16 -4.23 39.11
C LYS A 221 -2.11 -3.21 38.69
N VAL A 222 -2.05 -2.10 39.40
CA VAL A 222 -0.99 -1.10 39.27
C VAL A 222 0.08 -1.46 40.29
N LEU A 223 1.32 -1.67 39.82
CA LEU A 223 2.43 -2.05 40.68
C LEU A 223 3.14 -0.81 41.26
N PRO A 224 3.86 -0.97 42.39
CA PRO A 224 4.64 0.11 42.98
C PRO A 224 5.61 0.76 41.97
N PRO A 225 5.79 2.09 42.00
CA PRO A 225 6.71 2.79 41.12
C PRO A 225 8.16 2.32 41.29
N ILE A 226 8.84 2.04 40.18
CA ILE A 226 10.26 1.69 40.16
C ILE A 226 11.06 2.99 40.02
N PRO A 227 11.88 3.37 41.03
CA PRO A 227 12.67 4.58 40.96
C PRO A 227 13.78 4.47 39.90
N THR A 228 14.03 5.56 39.18
CA THR A 228 15.11 5.68 38.19
C THR A 228 16.20 6.66 38.61
N THR A 229 16.09 7.26 39.80
CA THR A 229 17.07 8.19 40.36
C THR A 229 18.42 7.49 40.49
N GLY A 230 19.48 8.09 39.92
CA GLY A 230 20.83 7.53 39.95
C GLY A 230 21.11 6.46 38.90
N LEU A 231 20.12 6.05 38.11
CA LEU A 231 20.34 5.14 36.97
C LEU A 231 20.89 5.90 35.76
N THR A 232 21.66 5.18 34.95
CA THR A 232 22.27 5.66 33.70
C THR A 232 21.79 4.84 32.50
N ALA A 233 22.21 5.22 31.30
CA ALA A 233 21.85 4.51 30.07
C ALA A 233 22.23 3.01 30.08
N SER A 234 23.30 2.64 30.79
CA SER A 234 23.73 1.23 30.89
C SER A 234 22.81 0.37 31.75
N ASP A 235 22.00 0.97 32.64
CA ASP A 235 21.09 0.25 33.54
C ASP A 235 19.73 -0.06 32.88
N VAL A 236 19.47 0.54 31.71
CA VAL A 236 18.19 0.41 30.99
C VAL A 236 17.82 -1.05 30.65
N PRO A 237 18.72 -1.92 30.18
CA PRO A 237 18.38 -3.33 29.92
C PRO A 237 17.91 -4.06 31.18
N ALA A 238 18.59 -3.87 32.32
CA ALA A 238 18.23 -4.51 33.58
C ALA A 238 16.89 -3.99 34.13
N LEU A 239 16.64 -2.68 34.05
CA LEU A 239 15.36 -2.07 34.42
C LEU A 239 14.21 -2.61 33.57
N MET A 240 14.43 -2.75 32.26
CA MET A 240 13.45 -3.27 31.32
C MET A 240 13.07 -4.71 31.62
N GLU A 241 14.05 -5.60 31.79
CA GLU A 241 13.81 -7.02 32.10
C GLU A 241 13.12 -7.18 33.46
N LYS A 242 13.62 -6.50 34.51
CA LYS A 242 12.98 -6.51 35.83
C LYS A 242 11.50 -6.06 35.76
N THR A 243 11.21 -5.02 34.97
CA THR A 243 9.84 -4.53 34.80
C THR A 243 8.98 -5.57 34.08
N ARG A 244 9.51 -6.22 33.04
CA ARG A 244 8.81 -7.27 32.30
C ARG A 244 8.50 -8.46 33.20
N GLU A 245 9.47 -8.96 33.95
CA GLU A 245 9.31 -10.10 34.86
C GLU A 245 8.20 -9.84 35.88
N MET A 246 8.21 -8.69 36.57
CA MET A 246 7.16 -8.32 37.52
C MET A 246 5.78 -8.24 36.87
N MET A 247 5.70 -7.74 35.64
CA MET A 247 4.43 -7.66 34.90
C MET A 247 3.93 -9.05 34.47
N VAL A 248 4.82 -9.94 34.01
CA VAL A 248 4.47 -11.33 33.63
C VAL A 248 4.00 -12.12 34.85
N GLU A 249 4.73 -12.05 35.97
CA GLU A 249 4.35 -12.71 37.23
C GLU A 249 2.98 -12.23 37.71
N THR A 250 2.78 -10.90 37.70
CA THR A 250 1.49 -10.31 38.06
C THR A 250 0.38 -10.75 37.10
N LEU A 251 0.63 -10.77 35.79
CA LEU A 251 -0.34 -11.17 34.79
C LEU A 251 -0.79 -12.62 35.01
N LYS A 252 0.15 -13.52 35.28
CA LYS A 252 -0.14 -14.92 35.62
C LYS A 252 -0.94 -15.04 36.91
N SER A 253 -0.60 -14.25 37.93
CA SER A 253 -1.30 -14.24 39.22
C SER A 253 -2.74 -13.74 39.14
N ILE A 254 -3.01 -12.68 38.37
CA ILE A 254 -4.37 -12.11 38.28
C ILE A 254 -5.24 -12.84 37.25
N SER A 255 -4.64 -13.61 36.33
CA SER A 255 -5.36 -14.38 35.28
C SER A 255 -5.61 -15.84 35.68
N SER A 256 -5.00 -16.35 36.74
CA SER A 256 -5.34 -17.65 37.32
C SER A 256 -6.63 -17.54 38.15
N SER A 257 -7.64 -18.33 37.82
CA SER A 257 -8.91 -18.36 38.57
C SER A 257 -8.76 -19.18 39.86
N PRO A 258 -9.38 -18.79 40.99
CA PRO A 258 -9.47 -19.65 42.18
C PRO A 258 -10.41 -20.83 41.90
N THR A 259 -9.94 -22.03 42.20
CA THR A 259 -10.74 -23.26 42.21
C THR A 259 -11.76 -23.25 43.35
N SER A 260 -13.03 -23.49 43.01
CA SER A 260 -14.15 -24.01 43.83
C SER A 260 -14.56 -23.33 45.16
N THR A 261 -15.82 -22.92 45.22
CA THR A 261 -16.68 -23.20 46.39
C THR A 261 -17.90 -23.97 45.88
N PRO A 262 -18.16 -25.21 46.34
CA PRO A 262 -19.32 -25.98 45.91
C PRO A 262 -20.57 -25.48 46.65
N VAL A 263 -21.58 -25.08 45.89
CA VAL A 263 -22.95 -24.90 46.40
C VAL A 263 -23.68 -26.25 46.25
N PRO A 264 -24.48 -26.70 47.24
CA PRO A 264 -25.04 -28.05 47.26
C PRO A 264 -26.03 -28.33 46.12
N ILE A 265 -26.09 -29.60 45.75
CA ILE A 265 -26.99 -30.18 44.76
C ILE A 265 -28.42 -30.20 45.31
N SER A 266 -29.33 -29.56 44.58
CA SER A 266 -30.75 -29.92 44.44
C SER A 266 -31.18 -29.26 43.12
N GLU A 267 -31.83 -29.86 42.13
CA GLU A 267 -32.30 -31.21 41.85
C GLU A 267 -32.88 -31.11 40.40
N ILE A 268 -33.13 -32.24 39.74
CA ILE A 268 -34.07 -32.38 38.61
C ILE A 268 -33.52 -32.12 37.18
N ASN A 269 -33.07 -33.26 36.63
CA ASN A 269 -33.36 -33.81 35.29
C ASN A 269 -32.46 -33.45 34.10
N SER A 270 -31.44 -34.29 33.96
CA SER A 270 -31.00 -34.90 32.69
C SER A 270 -32.18 -35.54 31.92
N PRO A 271 -32.06 -35.85 30.60
CA PRO A 271 -31.09 -36.84 30.13
C PRO A 271 -30.24 -36.35 28.94
N ALA A 272 -28.92 -36.41 29.13
CA ALA A 272 -28.04 -37.03 28.14
C ALA A 272 -28.16 -38.57 28.29
N PRO A 273 -27.38 -39.46 27.62
CA PRO A 273 -26.35 -39.28 26.60
C PRO A 273 -26.38 -40.41 25.53
N LEU A 274 -25.39 -40.46 24.65
CA LEU A 274 -24.71 -41.68 24.16
C LEU A 274 -23.46 -41.18 23.40
N LEU A 275 -22.28 -41.08 24.03
CA LEU A 275 -21.27 -42.12 24.32
C LEU A 275 -20.72 -42.79 23.03
N ALA A 276 -19.43 -43.06 22.83
CA ALA A 276 -18.21 -42.62 23.51
C ALA A 276 -16.96 -43.17 22.76
N HIS A 277 -15.80 -42.58 23.10
CA HIS A 277 -14.44 -43.15 23.18
C HIS A 277 -13.71 -43.69 21.93
N GLN A 278 -12.51 -43.16 21.67
CA GLN A 278 -11.27 -43.73 22.23
C GLN A 278 -10.08 -42.73 22.19
N GLU A 279 -9.27 -42.79 23.24
CA GLU A 279 -8.01 -42.08 23.49
C GLU A 279 -6.83 -42.82 22.84
N GLU A 280 -5.75 -42.10 22.47
CA GLU A 280 -4.40 -42.22 23.07
C GLU A 280 -3.30 -41.48 22.26
N SER A 281 -2.58 -40.59 22.97
CA SER A 281 -1.11 -40.34 23.02
C SER A 281 -0.29 -40.12 21.71
N ARG A 282 0.77 -39.30 21.60
CA ARG A 282 1.48 -38.32 22.43
C ARG A 282 2.59 -37.69 21.55
N ASN A 283 2.98 -36.45 21.91
CA ASN A 283 4.23 -35.73 21.58
C ASN A 283 4.35 -34.96 20.24
N GLY A 284 4.50 -33.63 20.36
CA GLY A 284 5.09 -32.76 19.34
C GLY A 284 4.42 -31.39 19.18
N TYR A 285 4.50 -30.48 20.16
CA TYR A 285 4.06 -29.09 19.97
C TYR A 285 5.08 -28.09 20.53
N PHE A 286 6.02 -27.71 19.67
CA PHE A 286 6.63 -26.39 19.61
C PHE A 286 6.43 -25.92 18.16
N ALA A 287 5.74 -24.78 17.98
CA ALA A 287 5.58 -23.95 16.77
C ALA A 287 4.11 -23.64 16.46
N THR A 288 3.64 -22.45 16.84
CA THR A 288 2.44 -21.83 16.25
C THR A 288 2.63 -20.31 16.11
N HIS A 289 3.58 -19.93 15.25
CA HIS A 289 3.47 -18.70 14.46
C HIS A 289 3.04 -19.08 13.05
N ALA A 290 1.78 -19.50 12.89
CA ALA A 290 1.21 -19.97 11.61
C ALA A 290 -0.23 -19.47 11.44
N ALA A 291 -0.46 -18.19 11.67
CA ALA A 291 -1.76 -17.55 11.39
C ALA A 291 -1.69 -16.41 10.36
N ASP A 292 -0.50 -16.15 9.79
CA ASP A 292 -0.29 -15.20 8.70
C ASP A 292 0.16 -15.88 7.38
N GLU A 293 0.40 -17.19 7.36
CA GLU A 293 0.84 -17.94 6.17
C GLU A 293 -0.32 -18.46 5.29
N GLN A 294 -1.49 -18.79 5.86
CA GLN A 294 -2.59 -19.42 5.09
C GLN A 294 -3.38 -18.46 4.17
N ALA A 295 -3.12 -17.15 4.23
CA ALA A 295 -3.83 -16.16 3.42
C ALA A 295 -3.12 -15.83 2.09
N VAL A 296 -1.89 -16.31 1.89
CA VAL A 296 -1.10 -16.12 0.66
C VAL A 296 -1.01 -17.41 -0.15
N GLU A 297 -1.05 -18.58 0.50
CA GLU A 297 -1.04 -19.87 -0.20
C GLU A 297 -2.33 -20.18 -0.98
N ASN A 298 -3.49 -19.75 -0.48
CA ASN A 298 -4.78 -20.04 -1.15
C ASN A 298 -5.10 -19.14 -2.37
N ALA A 299 -4.10 -18.41 -2.90
CA ALA A 299 -4.24 -17.58 -4.09
C ALA A 299 -3.51 -18.14 -5.32
N VAL A 300 -2.88 -19.30 -5.21
CA VAL A 300 -2.31 -20.04 -6.34
C VAL A 300 -3.14 -21.31 -6.52
N GLY A 301 -3.88 -21.38 -7.63
CA GLY A 301 -4.52 -22.63 -8.02
C GLY A 301 -3.44 -23.64 -8.39
N GLU A 302 -3.16 -24.56 -7.48
CA GLU A 302 -2.54 -25.84 -7.82
C GLU A 302 -3.66 -26.83 -8.14
N GLU A 303 -3.88 -27.10 -9.43
CA GLU A 303 -4.32 -28.39 -9.96
C GLU A 303 -4.31 -28.32 -11.51
N GLU A 304 -3.22 -28.83 -12.10
CA GLU A 304 -3.20 -29.78 -13.22
C GLU A 304 -1.81 -29.79 -13.87
N ALA A 305 -0.93 -30.62 -13.32
CA ALA A 305 0.27 -31.08 -14.00
C ALA A 305 0.66 -32.46 -13.49
N ASP A 306 -0.15 -33.49 -13.79
CA ASP A 306 0.40 -34.79 -14.19
C ASP A 306 -0.67 -35.68 -14.84
N SER A 307 -0.62 -35.83 -16.16
CA SER A 307 -0.88 -37.11 -16.80
C SER A 307 -0.31 -37.12 -18.21
N GLY A 308 0.99 -37.45 -18.29
CA GLY A 308 1.56 -37.93 -19.53
C GLY A 308 0.88 -39.25 -19.95
N ARG A 309 0.09 -39.22 -21.04
CA ARG A 309 -0.19 -40.45 -21.79
C ARG A 309 -0.16 -40.20 -23.30
N SER A 310 0.83 -40.86 -23.90
CA SER A 310 1.06 -41.06 -25.33
C SER A 310 -0.23 -41.39 -26.09
N ILE A 311 -0.51 -40.68 -27.19
CA ILE A 311 -1.47 -41.13 -28.20
C ILE A 311 -0.82 -41.14 -29.58
N LYS A 312 -0.74 -42.37 -30.11
CA LYS A 312 -0.31 -42.76 -31.44
C LYS A 312 -1.24 -42.24 -32.53
N SER A 313 -0.65 -42.00 -33.71
CA SER A 313 -1.34 -41.95 -35.00
C SER A 313 -2.16 -43.21 -35.26
N VAL A 314 -3.43 -43.11 -35.72
CA VAL A 314 -4.07 -44.07 -36.66
C VAL A 314 -5.29 -43.43 -37.37
N LYS A 315 -5.18 -43.34 -38.69
CA LYS A 315 -6.10 -43.63 -39.83
C LYS A 315 -7.64 -43.36 -39.78
N THR A 316 -8.06 -42.63 -40.82
CA THR A 316 -9.18 -42.82 -41.79
C THR A 316 -10.31 -43.82 -41.49
N GLY A 317 -11.56 -43.38 -41.69
CA GLY A 317 -12.72 -44.26 -41.92
C GLY A 317 -14.08 -43.55 -41.98
N ASP A 318 -14.53 -43.25 -43.21
CA ASP A 318 -15.90 -43.25 -43.79
C ASP A 318 -17.18 -42.76 -43.06
N GLN A 319 -17.78 -41.75 -43.71
CA GLN A 319 -19.14 -41.65 -44.28
C GLN A 319 -20.43 -41.38 -43.48
N LYS A 320 -21.13 -40.37 -44.04
CA LYS A 320 -22.58 -40.22 -44.34
C LYS A 320 -23.50 -39.48 -43.35
N GLY A 321 -24.10 -38.40 -43.88
CA GLY A 321 -25.29 -37.72 -43.33
C GLY A 321 -25.52 -36.35 -43.96
N ILE A 322 -26.31 -36.29 -45.03
CA ILE A 322 -26.56 -35.15 -45.93
C ILE A 322 -27.59 -34.17 -45.36
N SER A 323 -27.39 -32.84 -45.51
CA SER A 323 -28.41 -31.92 -46.08
C SER A 323 -27.79 -30.61 -46.60
N LYS A 324 -27.88 -30.41 -47.92
CA LYS A 324 -27.60 -29.15 -48.66
C LYS A 324 -28.87 -28.31 -48.75
N VAL A 325 -28.78 -26.99 -48.61
CA VAL A 325 -29.55 -25.91 -49.30
C VAL A 325 -28.82 -24.58 -48.95
N SER A 326 -28.50 -23.59 -49.78
CA SER A 326 -28.39 -23.34 -51.22
C SER A 326 -27.62 -22.01 -51.34
N VAL A 327 -26.70 -21.92 -52.29
CA VAL A 327 -25.99 -20.68 -52.66
C VAL A 327 -26.90 -19.83 -53.55
N GLN A 328 -27.07 -18.55 -53.21
CA GLN A 328 -27.48 -17.50 -54.15
C GLN A 328 -26.36 -16.46 -54.22
N GLU A 329 -25.86 -16.27 -55.43
CA GLU A 329 -24.85 -15.31 -55.83
C GLU A 329 -25.46 -13.92 -56.08
N GLU A 330 -24.62 -12.92 -55.81
CA GLU A 330 -24.55 -11.59 -56.43
C GLU A 330 -25.62 -10.53 -56.13
N GLY A 331 -25.29 -9.72 -55.11
CA GLY A 331 -25.66 -8.31 -55.02
C GLY A 331 -24.42 -7.48 -54.75
N ASN A 332 -24.02 -6.68 -55.73
CA ASN A 332 -22.88 -5.78 -55.78
C ASN A 332 -22.78 -4.86 -54.54
N VAL A 333 -21.97 -5.20 -53.54
CA VAL A 333 -21.63 -4.30 -52.41
C VAL A 333 -20.19 -3.87 -52.54
N GLY A 334 -20.02 -2.57 -52.76
CA GLY A 334 -18.75 -1.93 -53.07
C GLY A 334 -17.63 -2.29 -52.10
N LYS A 335 -16.43 -2.46 -52.67
CA LYS A 335 -15.16 -2.55 -51.95
C LYS A 335 -15.16 -1.57 -50.76
N PRO A 336 -14.82 -2.02 -49.53
CA PRO A 336 -14.72 -1.11 -48.40
C PRO A 336 -13.65 -0.07 -48.73
N LYS A 337 -14.08 1.18 -48.93
CA LYS A 337 -13.19 2.33 -49.03
C LYS A 337 -12.28 2.31 -47.81
N LYS A 338 -10.96 2.25 -48.01
CA LYS A 338 -9.96 2.58 -46.98
C LYS A 338 -10.34 3.94 -46.40
N LYS A 339 -10.97 3.95 -45.22
CA LYS A 339 -11.20 5.18 -44.46
C LYS A 339 -9.85 5.62 -43.92
N ASN A 340 -9.39 6.81 -44.32
CA ASN A 340 -8.28 7.51 -43.68
C ASN A 340 -8.52 7.58 -42.17
N SER A 341 -7.75 6.83 -41.36
CA SER A 341 -7.96 6.71 -39.91
C SER A 341 -7.25 7.79 -39.07
N ASN A 342 -6.44 8.67 -39.65
CA ASN A 342 -5.63 9.60 -38.84
C ASN A 342 -6.36 10.88 -38.40
N LYS A 343 -7.46 10.75 -37.64
CA LYS A 343 -8.03 11.92 -36.91
C LYS A 343 -7.10 12.27 -35.75
N LYS A 344 -6.48 13.45 -35.79
CA LYS A 344 -5.67 13.95 -34.67
C LYS A 344 -6.59 14.30 -33.49
N LEU A 345 -6.37 13.62 -32.37
CA LEU A 345 -7.10 13.80 -31.12
C LEU A 345 -6.41 14.81 -30.18
N SER A 346 -7.20 15.46 -29.34
CA SER A 346 -6.77 16.16 -28.14
C SER A 346 -7.00 15.26 -26.92
N ILE A 347 -5.92 14.87 -26.25
CA ILE A 347 -5.89 13.84 -25.23
C ILE A 347 -5.49 14.44 -23.88
N ALA A 348 -6.23 14.13 -22.82
CA ALA A 348 -5.83 14.45 -21.46
C ALA A 348 -5.45 13.17 -20.71
N MET A 349 -4.16 13.05 -20.37
CA MET A 349 -3.67 12.02 -19.46
C MET A 349 -3.94 12.45 -18.02
N ILE A 350 -4.60 11.63 -17.22
CA ILE A 350 -5.04 12.01 -15.87
C ILE A 350 -4.54 11.00 -14.85
N SER A 351 -3.73 11.46 -13.90
CA SER A 351 -3.28 10.62 -12.79
C SER A 351 -2.89 11.43 -11.55
N ASP A 352 -3.13 10.87 -10.37
CA ASP A 352 -2.48 11.31 -9.13
C ASP A 352 -0.95 11.11 -9.17
N PHE A 353 -0.46 10.17 -9.98
CA PHE A 353 0.96 9.84 -10.04
C PHE A 353 1.58 10.48 -11.28
N PHE A 354 2.28 11.59 -11.10
CA PHE A 354 3.07 12.22 -12.15
C PHE A 354 4.28 12.97 -11.60
N LEU A 355 5.17 13.43 -12.49
CA LEU A 355 6.38 14.18 -12.14
C LEU A 355 6.04 15.39 -11.25
N PRO A 356 6.85 15.73 -10.22
CA PRO A 356 8.26 15.40 -10.04
C PRO A 356 8.53 14.11 -9.27
N VAL A 357 7.50 13.41 -8.81
CA VAL A 357 7.70 12.08 -8.25
C VAL A 357 8.10 11.16 -9.39
N VAL A 358 9.21 10.44 -9.23
CA VAL A 358 9.71 9.52 -10.27
C VAL A 358 9.39 8.10 -9.86
N GLY A 359 8.78 7.38 -10.81
CA GLY A 359 8.42 5.97 -10.72
C GLY A 359 8.03 5.45 -12.11
N GLY A 360 7.72 4.15 -12.17
CA GLY A 360 7.41 3.50 -13.45
C GLY A 360 6.14 4.03 -14.12
N VAL A 361 5.11 4.36 -13.34
CA VAL A 361 3.84 4.89 -13.88
C VAL A 361 4.03 6.32 -14.39
N GLU A 362 4.74 7.15 -13.64
CA GLU A 362 5.04 8.54 -14.00
C GLU A 362 5.88 8.61 -15.28
N GLY A 363 6.91 7.76 -15.39
CA GLY A 363 7.72 7.62 -16.59
C GLY A 363 6.90 7.12 -17.78
N HIS A 364 6.03 6.12 -17.57
CA HIS A 364 5.14 5.63 -18.61
C HIS A 364 4.21 6.73 -19.16
N ILE A 365 3.52 7.48 -18.29
CA ILE A 365 2.62 8.55 -18.72
C ILE A 365 3.39 9.59 -19.52
N TYR A 366 4.60 9.97 -19.06
CA TYR A 366 5.43 10.94 -19.76
C TYR A 366 5.85 10.45 -21.15
N SER A 367 6.44 9.25 -21.25
CA SER A 367 6.94 8.72 -22.52
C SER A 367 5.81 8.46 -23.52
N LEU A 368 4.69 7.89 -23.07
CA LEU A 368 3.51 7.71 -23.90
C LEU A 368 2.96 9.05 -24.39
N SER A 369 2.93 10.08 -23.53
CA SER A 369 2.47 11.43 -23.92
C SER A 369 3.36 12.02 -25.01
N VAL A 370 4.68 11.93 -24.84
CA VAL A 370 5.65 12.42 -25.83
C VAL A 370 5.47 11.68 -27.15
N GLU A 371 5.29 10.36 -27.12
CA GLU A 371 5.14 9.58 -28.34
C GLU A 371 3.83 9.88 -29.07
N MET A 372 2.74 10.06 -28.33
CA MET A 372 1.47 10.55 -28.89
C MET A 372 1.60 11.94 -29.54
N MET A 373 2.39 12.83 -28.94
CA MET A 373 2.70 14.14 -29.54
C MET A 373 3.51 14.02 -30.83
N LYS A 374 4.51 13.12 -30.90
CA LYS A 374 5.24 12.83 -32.15
C LYS A 374 4.32 12.29 -33.24
N ARG A 375 3.28 11.55 -32.87
CA ARG A 375 2.24 11.08 -33.79
C ARG A 375 1.24 12.19 -34.17
N GLY A 376 1.40 13.42 -33.67
CA GLY A 376 0.61 14.59 -34.05
C GLY A 376 -0.64 14.82 -33.19
N HIS A 377 -0.81 14.09 -32.09
CA HIS A 377 -1.88 14.38 -31.13
C HIS A 377 -1.53 15.59 -30.25
N LYS A 378 -2.55 16.34 -29.85
CA LYS A 378 -2.39 17.31 -28.76
C LYS A 378 -2.52 16.56 -27.45
N VAL A 379 -1.52 16.65 -26.57
CA VAL A 379 -1.53 15.93 -25.28
C VAL A 379 -1.30 16.90 -24.13
N ILE A 380 -2.13 16.76 -23.09
CA ILE A 380 -1.93 17.41 -21.80
C ILE A 380 -1.90 16.37 -20.69
N VAL A 381 -1.32 16.73 -19.55
CA VAL A 381 -1.38 15.92 -18.33
C VAL A 381 -2.09 16.69 -17.22
N ILE A 382 -2.94 16.02 -16.45
CA ILE A 382 -3.63 16.58 -15.27
C ILE A 382 -3.25 15.75 -14.04
N THR A 383 -2.76 16.43 -13.01
CA THR A 383 -2.34 15.81 -11.75
C THR A 383 -2.56 16.75 -10.56
N HIS A 384 -2.35 16.28 -9.34
CA HIS A 384 -2.45 17.10 -8.14
C HIS A 384 -1.19 17.94 -7.93
N SER A 385 -1.28 18.96 -7.08
CA SER A 385 -0.16 19.85 -6.78
C SER A 385 0.90 19.16 -5.94
N HIS A 386 2.16 19.50 -6.19
CA HIS A 386 3.27 19.16 -5.31
C HIS A 386 3.76 20.42 -4.61
N SER A 387 4.49 20.28 -3.50
CA SER A 387 4.92 21.40 -2.63
C SER A 387 5.52 22.60 -3.36
N LYS A 388 6.18 22.40 -4.51
CA LYS A 388 6.77 23.47 -5.35
C LYS A 388 6.15 23.60 -6.76
N ARG A 389 5.12 22.79 -7.11
CA ARG A 389 4.51 22.77 -8.44
C ARG A 389 2.98 22.86 -8.33
N VAL A 390 2.45 24.03 -8.71
CA VAL A 390 1.02 24.37 -8.73
C VAL A 390 0.72 25.16 -10.00
N GLY A 391 -0.45 24.94 -10.59
CA GLY A 391 -0.89 25.58 -11.82
C GLY A 391 -0.32 24.92 -13.08
N ILE A 392 -0.19 25.67 -14.16
CA ILE A 392 0.24 25.14 -15.46
C ILE A 392 1.76 25.17 -15.56
N ARG A 393 2.37 24.08 -16.04
CA ARG A 393 3.80 23.98 -16.37
C ARG A 393 3.98 23.30 -17.72
N HIS A 394 5.12 23.52 -18.35
CA HIS A 394 5.52 22.82 -19.57
C HIS A 394 6.78 22.01 -19.26
N LEU A 395 6.77 20.73 -19.60
CA LEU A 395 7.93 19.85 -19.54
C LEU A 395 8.46 19.67 -20.96
N SER A 396 9.79 19.61 -21.12
CA SER A 396 10.40 19.28 -22.42
C SER A 396 9.80 17.97 -22.96
N PRO A 397 9.49 17.86 -24.26
CA PRO A 397 9.72 18.82 -25.35
C PRO A 397 8.63 19.89 -25.53
N GLY A 398 7.68 20.01 -24.61
CA GLY A 398 6.55 20.95 -24.70
C GLY A 398 5.25 20.43 -24.06
N LEU A 399 5.30 19.30 -23.36
CA LEU A 399 4.15 18.67 -22.71
C LEU A 399 3.56 19.59 -21.64
N LYS A 400 2.32 20.01 -21.84
CA LYS A 400 1.59 20.88 -20.91
C LYS A 400 1.01 20.06 -19.76
N VAL A 401 1.25 20.51 -18.53
CA VAL A 401 0.87 19.82 -17.29
C VAL A 401 0.08 20.76 -16.38
N TYR A 402 -1.10 20.33 -15.96
CA TYR A 402 -1.96 20.98 -14.98
C TYR A 402 -1.74 20.38 -13.60
N TYR A 403 -1.14 21.15 -12.69
CA TYR A 403 -0.97 20.81 -11.27
C TYR A 403 -2.08 21.45 -10.43
N LEU A 404 -3.15 20.69 -10.17
CA LEU A 404 -4.34 21.16 -9.47
C LEU A 404 -4.08 21.37 -7.97
N PRO A 405 -4.63 22.40 -7.32
CA PRO A 405 -4.42 22.67 -5.89
C PRO A 405 -5.21 21.71 -4.97
N ILE A 406 -5.14 20.41 -5.26
CA ILE A 406 -5.75 19.33 -4.48
C ILE A 406 -4.65 18.69 -3.63
N LEU A 407 -4.93 18.50 -2.34
CA LEU A 407 -3.95 17.97 -1.38
C LEU A 407 -4.00 16.43 -1.37
N PRO A 408 -2.86 15.75 -1.59
CA PRO A 408 -2.78 14.31 -1.41
C PRO A 408 -2.76 13.94 0.08
N ILE A 409 -3.24 12.74 0.40
CA ILE A 409 -3.31 12.23 1.78
C ILE A 409 -2.15 11.29 2.13
N SER A 410 -1.90 10.27 1.29
CA SER A 410 -0.87 9.25 1.50
C SER A 410 -0.33 8.77 0.17
N SER A 411 0.98 8.53 0.10
CA SER A 411 1.63 7.97 -1.09
C SER A 411 1.35 8.74 -2.38
N SER A 412 1.13 10.06 -2.30
CA SER A 412 0.72 10.94 -3.41
C SER A 412 -0.66 10.62 -4.02
N ALA A 413 -1.51 9.83 -3.38
CA ALA A 413 -2.90 9.67 -3.81
C ALA A 413 -3.77 10.74 -3.13
N THR A 414 -4.69 11.34 -3.89
CA THR A 414 -5.77 12.18 -3.37
C THR A 414 -6.95 11.33 -2.87
N LEU A 415 -7.79 11.91 -2.00
CA LEU A 415 -8.99 11.25 -1.50
C LEU A 415 -10.14 11.48 -2.50
N PRO A 416 -10.94 10.44 -2.87
CA PRO A 416 -12.10 10.64 -3.72
C PRO A 416 -13.05 11.68 -3.13
N ASN A 417 -13.33 12.75 -3.87
CA ASN A 417 -14.10 13.91 -3.42
C ASN A 417 -15.26 14.24 -4.37
N TYR A 418 -15.18 13.86 -5.65
CA TYR A 418 -16.21 13.95 -6.70
C TYR A 418 -16.73 15.36 -7.05
N LEU A 419 -16.46 16.38 -6.24
CA LEU A 419 -16.96 17.75 -6.38
C LEU A 419 -15.85 18.78 -6.53
N LEU A 420 -14.73 18.67 -5.81
CA LEU A 420 -13.64 19.67 -5.87
C LEU A 420 -12.89 19.59 -7.19
N PHE A 421 -12.78 18.39 -7.78
CA PHE A 421 -12.12 18.21 -9.07
C PHE A 421 -13.00 18.64 -10.25
N LEU A 422 -14.33 18.51 -10.15
CA LEU A 422 -15.25 18.74 -11.28
C LEU A 422 -15.14 20.15 -11.93
N PRO A 423 -15.05 21.27 -11.18
CA PRO A 423 -14.88 22.60 -11.77
C PRO A 423 -13.59 22.74 -12.58
N TYR A 424 -12.48 22.19 -12.07
CA TYR A 424 -11.20 22.18 -12.79
C TYR A 424 -11.28 21.29 -14.02
N PHE A 425 -11.82 20.08 -13.86
CA PHE A 425 -12.01 19.14 -14.96
C PHE A 425 -12.82 19.79 -16.09
N ARG A 426 -14.01 20.33 -15.79
CA ARG A 426 -14.87 21.03 -16.75
C ARG A 426 -14.12 22.12 -17.50
N SER A 427 -13.47 23.03 -16.76
CA SER A 427 -12.78 24.18 -17.33
C SER A 427 -11.65 23.76 -18.27
N ILE A 428 -10.84 22.78 -17.85
CA ILE A 428 -9.71 22.29 -18.65
C ILE A 428 -10.20 21.54 -19.89
N MET A 429 -11.21 20.68 -19.77
CA MET A 429 -11.74 19.93 -20.92
C MET A 429 -12.26 20.86 -22.01
N ILE A 430 -12.99 21.92 -21.64
CA ILE A 430 -13.53 22.93 -22.57
C ILE A 430 -12.41 23.80 -23.15
N GLN A 431 -11.55 24.35 -22.28
CA GLN A 431 -10.44 25.22 -22.67
C GLN A 431 -9.50 24.51 -23.67
N GLU A 432 -9.20 23.24 -23.43
CA GLU A 432 -8.24 22.47 -24.22
C GLU A 432 -8.87 21.71 -25.41
N ARG A 433 -10.20 21.74 -25.56
CA ARG A 433 -10.97 20.97 -26.56
C ARG A 433 -10.63 19.47 -26.52
N ILE A 434 -10.69 18.87 -25.34
CA ILE A 434 -10.32 17.45 -25.16
C ILE A 434 -11.36 16.53 -25.80
N ASP A 435 -10.89 15.61 -26.65
CA ASP A 435 -11.70 14.57 -27.30
C ASP A 435 -11.75 13.28 -26.45
N LEU A 436 -10.65 12.97 -25.77
CA LEU A 436 -10.44 11.72 -25.04
C LEU A 436 -9.66 11.95 -23.75
N ILE A 437 -10.13 11.35 -22.65
CA ILE A 437 -9.36 11.25 -21.42
C ILE A 437 -8.75 9.86 -21.30
N HIS A 438 -7.54 9.80 -20.77
CA HIS A 438 -6.86 8.55 -20.45
C HIS A 438 -6.42 8.59 -18.97
N GLY A 439 -7.15 7.86 -18.13
CA GLY A 439 -6.84 7.71 -16.70
C GLY A 439 -5.76 6.65 -16.47
N HIS A 440 -4.82 6.90 -15.55
CA HIS A 440 -3.77 5.94 -15.21
C HIS A 440 -3.73 5.62 -13.71
N GLY A 441 -3.70 4.32 -13.41
CA GLY A 441 -3.39 3.76 -12.08
C GLY A 441 -4.60 3.48 -11.20
N SER A 442 -4.73 2.24 -10.72
CA SER A 442 -5.80 1.73 -9.84
C SER A 442 -6.04 2.50 -8.53
N LEU A 443 -5.09 3.33 -8.07
CA LEU A 443 -5.21 4.13 -6.85
C LEU A 443 -5.33 5.63 -7.12
N SER A 444 -5.48 6.02 -8.39
CA SER A 444 -5.62 7.40 -8.81
C SER A 444 -7.08 7.82 -8.72
N SER A 445 -7.43 8.52 -7.63
CA SER A 445 -8.75 9.11 -7.43
C SER A 445 -9.08 10.11 -8.55
N LEU A 446 -8.10 10.88 -9.03
CA LEU A 446 -8.30 11.81 -10.16
C LEU A 446 -8.67 11.06 -11.44
N ALA A 447 -7.99 9.94 -11.73
CA ALA A 447 -8.31 9.13 -12.90
C ALA A 447 -9.73 8.52 -12.81
N HIS A 448 -10.10 8.02 -11.63
CA HIS A 448 -11.43 7.47 -11.40
C HIS A 448 -12.52 8.54 -11.53
N GLU A 449 -12.34 9.69 -10.88
CA GLU A 449 -13.29 10.80 -10.93
C GLU A 449 -13.46 11.34 -12.35
N ALA A 450 -12.38 11.45 -13.12
CA ALA A 450 -12.46 11.88 -14.52
C ALA A 450 -13.35 10.96 -15.36
N LEU A 451 -13.30 9.64 -15.14
CA LEU A 451 -14.18 8.68 -15.83
C LEU A 451 -15.66 8.85 -15.48
N PHE A 452 -15.97 9.35 -14.28
CA PHE A 452 -17.33 9.74 -13.92
C PHE A 452 -17.73 11.09 -14.53
N HIS A 453 -16.82 12.06 -14.54
CA HIS A 453 -17.10 13.44 -14.98
C HIS A 453 -17.20 13.59 -16.50
N LYS A 454 -16.47 12.78 -17.28
CA LYS A 454 -16.42 12.85 -18.76
C LYS A 454 -17.79 12.86 -19.43
N ASP A 455 -18.74 12.20 -18.79
CA ASP A 455 -20.09 11.90 -19.26
C ASP A 455 -21.08 13.06 -19.01
N LEU A 456 -20.68 14.08 -18.25
CA LEU A 456 -21.45 15.29 -17.94
C LEU A 456 -21.31 16.39 -19.02
N LEU A 457 -20.22 16.34 -19.79
CA LEU A 457 -19.93 17.31 -20.84
C LEU A 457 -20.78 17.01 -22.09
N ASP A 458 -21.03 18.06 -22.88
CA ASP A 458 -21.77 17.96 -24.14
C ASP A 458 -20.93 18.54 -25.29
N PRO A 459 -20.49 17.71 -26.26
CA PRO A 459 -20.68 16.26 -26.33
C PRO A 459 -19.88 15.49 -25.24
N PRO A 460 -20.30 14.27 -24.85
CA PRO A 460 -19.57 13.46 -23.87
C PRO A 460 -18.16 13.08 -24.35
N ILE A 461 -17.20 13.13 -23.43
CA ILE A 461 -15.80 12.77 -23.69
C ILE A 461 -15.61 11.25 -23.54
N LYS A 462 -14.78 10.66 -24.40
CA LYS A 462 -14.44 9.23 -24.33
C LYS A 462 -13.39 8.96 -23.26
N GLY A 463 -13.55 7.86 -22.54
CA GLY A 463 -12.68 7.54 -21.41
C GLY A 463 -11.95 6.22 -21.56
N VAL A 464 -10.62 6.27 -21.59
CA VAL A 464 -9.75 5.08 -21.53
C VAL A 464 -9.05 5.02 -20.17
N PHE A 465 -8.75 3.82 -19.69
CA PHE A 465 -8.03 3.62 -18.44
C PHE A 465 -6.91 2.60 -18.57
N THR A 466 -5.70 2.91 -18.11
CA THR A 466 -4.62 1.93 -17.95
C THR A 466 -4.46 1.52 -16.50
N ASP A 467 -4.61 0.22 -16.22
CA ASP A 467 -4.22 -0.35 -14.92
C ASP A 467 -2.76 -0.79 -14.92
N HIS A 468 -2.03 -0.31 -13.91
CA HIS A 468 -0.61 -0.56 -13.69
C HIS A 468 -0.34 -1.48 -12.49
N SER A 469 -1.40 -2.00 -11.86
CA SER A 469 -1.30 -2.67 -10.56
C SER A 469 -1.96 -4.04 -10.54
N LEU A 470 -1.35 -4.96 -9.80
CA LEU A 470 -1.99 -6.19 -9.36
C LEU A 470 -2.39 -6.05 -7.90
N PHE A 471 -3.67 -6.31 -7.60
CA PHE A 471 -4.16 -6.39 -6.23
C PHE A 471 -4.88 -7.72 -5.99
N GLY A 472 -4.77 -8.20 -4.75
CA GLY A 472 -5.53 -9.35 -4.27
C GLY A 472 -6.93 -8.95 -3.80
N PHE A 473 -7.68 -9.98 -3.37
CA PHE A 473 -9.04 -9.84 -2.84
C PHE A 473 -9.11 -9.91 -1.30
N GLY A 474 -7.99 -10.17 -0.63
CA GLY A 474 -7.96 -10.66 0.75
C GLY A 474 -7.96 -9.62 1.87
N ASP A 475 -7.67 -8.35 1.60
CA ASP A 475 -7.58 -7.31 2.64
C ASP A 475 -8.61 -6.18 2.45
N ALA A 476 -8.96 -5.50 3.56
CA ALA A 476 -10.00 -4.47 3.55
C ALA A 476 -9.69 -3.30 2.59
N VAL A 477 -8.40 -3.00 2.38
CA VAL A 477 -7.95 -1.97 1.44
C VAL A 477 -8.15 -2.44 0.00
N GLY A 478 -7.80 -3.70 -0.32
CA GLY A 478 -8.06 -4.33 -1.60
C GLY A 478 -9.55 -4.38 -1.93
N VAL A 479 -10.40 -4.78 -0.96
CA VAL A 479 -11.86 -4.79 -1.13
C VAL A 479 -12.41 -3.40 -1.46
N LEU A 480 -11.98 -2.37 -0.73
CA LEU A 480 -12.42 -0.99 -1.01
C LEU A 480 -11.94 -0.51 -2.38
N THR A 481 -10.66 -0.75 -2.70
CA THR A 481 -10.05 -0.34 -3.97
C THR A 481 -10.76 -1.02 -5.15
N ASN A 482 -11.07 -2.31 -5.02
CA ASN A 482 -11.81 -3.06 -6.05
C ASN A 482 -13.20 -2.48 -6.26
N LYS A 483 -13.93 -2.12 -5.20
CA LYS A 483 -15.24 -1.46 -5.34
C LYS A 483 -15.15 -0.13 -6.07
N LEU A 484 -14.16 0.70 -5.74
CA LEU A 484 -13.94 1.97 -6.43
C LEU A 484 -13.62 1.74 -7.91
N LEU A 485 -12.75 0.78 -8.22
CA LEU A 485 -12.38 0.42 -9.58
C LEU A 485 -13.57 -0.09 -10.41
N VAL A 486 -14.40 -0.98 -9.85
CA VAL A 486 -15.65 -1.46 -10.47
C VAL A 486 -16.57 -0.29 -10.84
N GLY A 487 -16.72 0.67 -9.92
CA GLY A 487 -17.54 1.87 -10.17
C GLY A 487 -16.97 2.74 -11.28
N ALA A 488 -15.67 3.05 -11.21
CA ALA A 488 -15.00 3.94 -12.16
C ALA A 488 -14.98 3.37 -13.58
N LEU A 489 -14.66 2.08 -13.73
CA LEU A 489 -14.52 1.44 -15.04
C LEU A 489 -15.86 1.02 -15.66
N ARG A 490 -16.98 1.13 -14.93
CA ARG A 490 -18.31 0.69 -15.40
C ARG A 490 -18.73 1.31 -16.73
N ASN A 491 -18.35 2.56 -16.96
CA ASN A 491 -18.66 3.34 -18.15
C ASN A 491 -17.39 3.75 -18.93
N ALA A 492 -16.27 3.03 -18.73
CA ALA A 492 -15.08 3.19 -19.57
C ALA A 492 -15.38 2.77 -21.02
N ASP A 493 -14.71 3.42 -21.96
CA ASP A 493 -14.79 3.16 -23.41
C ASP A 493 -13.64 2.29 -23.91
N GLY A 494 -12.59 2.14 -23.11
CA GLY A 494 -11.51 1.17 -23.32
C GLY A 494 -10.67 1.00 -22.05
N VAL A 495 -10.11 -0.19 -21.86
CA VAL A 495 -9.20 -0.46 -20.74
C VAL A 495 -7.93 -1.10 -21.27
N VAL A 496 -6.79 -0.68 -20.73
CA VAL A 496 -5.46 -1.20 -21.05
C VAL A 496 -4.87 -1.82 -19.79
N CYS A 497 -4.26 -2.98 -19.95
CA CYS A 497 -3.49 -3.66 -18.91
C CYS A 497 -2.08 -3.94 -19.42
N VAL A 498 -1.10 -3.90 -18.53
CA VAL A 498 0.32 -4.02 -18.89
C VAL A 498 0.79 -5.47 -19.10
N SER A 499 -0.04 -6.46 -18.77
CA SER A 499 0.23 -7.90 -18.94
C SER A 499 -1.08 -8.67 -19.07
N ASN A 500 -1.02 -9.91 -19.59
CA ASN A 500 -2.18 -10.80 -19.67
C ASN A 500 -2.68 -11.16 -18.26
N THR A 501 -1.75 -11.43 -17.34
CA THR A 501 -2.08 -11.64 -15.93
C THR A 501 -2.79 -10.42 -15.33
N GLY A 502 -2.34 -9.21 -15.67
CA GLY A 502 -3.00 -7.95 -15.29
C GLY A 502 -4.41 -7.81 -15.88
N ARG A 503 -4.62 -8.22 -17.14
CA ARG A 503 -5.93 -8.23 -17.79
C ARG A 503 -6.90 -9.16 -17.08
N GLU A 504 -6.50 -10.39 -16.79
CA GLU A 504 -7.35 -11.35 -16.06
C GLU A 504 -7.72 -10.81 -14.67
N ASN A 505 -6.74 -10.32 -13.93
CA ASN A 505 -6.96 -9.72 -12.61
C ASN A 505 -7.93 -8.53 -12.67
N THR A 506 -7.75 -7.63 -13.64
CA THR A 506 -8.57 -6.42 -13.79
C THR A 506 -10.00 -6.75 -14.22
N VAL A 507 -10.16 -7.66 -15.20
CA VAL A 507 -11.47 -8.12 -15.67
C VAL A 507 -12.30 -8.68 -14.51
N LEU A 508 -11.68 -9.54 -13.69
CA LEU A 508 -12.33 -10.11 -12.51
C LEU A 508 -12.65 -9.06 -11.44
N ARG A 509 -11.69 -8.21 -11.10
CA ARG A 509 -11.84 -7.21 -10.03
C ARG A 509 -12.83 -6.12 -10.37
N ALA A 510 -12.86 -5.67 -11.63
CA ALA A 510 -13.71 -4.60 -12.11
C ALA A 510 -15.01 -5.08 -12.77
N GLN A 511 -15.22 -6.40 -12.90
CA GLN A 511 -16.38 -7.02 -13.54
C GLN A 511 -16.60 -6.49 -14.97
N LEU A 512 -15.52 -6.49 -15.75
CA LEU A 512 -15.51 -5.94 -17.11
C LEU A 512 -15.78 -7.02 -18.15
N ASP A 513 -16.26 -6.57 -19.30
CA ASP A 513 -16.25 -7.37 -20.52
C ASP A 513 -14.79 -7.55 -20.98
N PRO A 514 -14.29 -8.79 -21.16
CA PRO A 514 -12.95 -9.04 -21.67
C PRO A 514 -12.63 -8.36 -23.02
N GLU A 515 -13.63 -8.10 -23.88
CA GLU A 515 -13.43 -7.44 -25.18
C GLU A 515 -13.09 -5.94 -25.05
N LEU A 516 -13.44 -5.33 -23.92
CA LEU A 516 -13.11 -3.94 -23.60
C LEU A 516 -11.63 -3.78 -23.21
N VAL A 517 -10.97 -4.87 -22.80
CA VAL A 517 -9.65 -4.84 -22.18
C VAL A 517 -8.57 -5.31 -23.16
N SER A 518 -7.62 -4.43 -23.45
CA SER A 518 -6.44 -4.69 -24.30
C SER A 518 -5.18 -4.86 -23.44
N VAL A 519 -4.25 -5.71 -23.89
CA VAL A 519 -2.94 -5.88 -23.25
C VAL A 519 -1.90 -5.10 -24.06
N ILE A 520 -1.29 -4.10 -23.44
CA ILE A 520 -0.21 -3.30 -24.03
C ILE A 520 0.91 -3.21 -23.00
N PRO A 521 2.06 -3.87 -23.24
CA PRO A 521 3.16 -3.88 -22.28
C PRO A 521 3.77 -2.48 -22.11
N ASN A 522 4.55 -2.29 -21.05
CA ASN A 522 5.37 -1.09 -20.92
C ASN A 522 6.56 -1.14 -21.88
N ALA A 523 7.11 0.03 -22.19
CA ALA A 523 8.30 0.20 -23.01
C ALA A 523 9.46 0.86 -22.25
N LEU A 524 10.65 0.76 -22.81
CA LEU A 524 11.85 1.47 -22.35
C LEU A 524 12.49 2.26 -23.50
N ILE A 525 13.44 3.14 -23.14
CA ILE A 525 14.38 3.73 -24.10
C ILE A 525 15.69 2.94 -23.95
N PRO A 526 16.02 2.01 -24.86
CA PRO A 526 17.16 1.11 -24.70
C PRO A 526 18.49 1.87 -24.61
N GLU A 527 18.61 3.00 -25.29
CA GLU A 527 19.82 3.83 -25.31
C GLU A 527 20.23 4.31 -23.91
N ASP A 528 19.26 4.54 -23.02
CA ASP A 528 19.46 4.92 -21.61
C ASP A 528 20.06 3.78 -20.77
N PHE A 529 20.04 2.55 -21.28
CA PHE A 529 20.52 1.34 -20.61
C PHE A 529 21.52 0.57 -21.46
N THR A 530 22.34 1.27 -22.24
CA THR A 530 23.39 0.63 -23.06
C THR A 530 24.44 -0.04 -22.16
N PRO A 531 24.75 -1.35 -22.39
CA PRO A 531 25.68 -2.09 -21.55
C PRO A 531 27.10 -1.54 -21.69
N ASP A 532 27.84 -1.54 -20.59
CA ASP A 532 29.28 -1.28 -20.59
C ASP A 532 29.98 -2.39 -19.78
N PRO A 533 30.34 -3.52 -20.42
CA PRO A 533 30.97 -4.65 -19.75
C PRO A 533 32.29 -4.30 -19.06
N SER A 534 32.94 -3.19 -19.44
CA SER A 534 34.20 -2.73 -18.80
C SER A 534 34.00 -2.18 -17.39
N LYS A 535 32.75 -1.86 -17.01
CA LYS A 535 32.39 -1.35 -15.67
C LYS A 535 32.11 -2.46 -14.66
N ALA A 536 31.88 -3.69 -15.13
CA ALA A 536 31.71 -4.84 -14.27
C ALA A 536 33.06 -5.22 -13.65
N ASP A 537 33.03 -5.79 -12.45
CA ASP A 537 34.26 -6.33 -11.84
C ASP A 537 34.78 -7.50 -12.67
N SER A 538 36.09 -7.51 -12.94
CA SER A 538 36.74 -8.67 -13.55
C SER A 538 36.90 -9.83 -12.57
N ASP A 539 37.01 -9.53 -11.27
CA ASP A 539 37.42 -10.49 -10.25
C ASP A 539 36.22 -11.08 -9.50
N HIS A 540 35.05 -10.43 -9.59
CA HIS A 540 33.84 -10.81 -8.87
C HIS A 540 32.58 -10.86 -9.75
N ILE A 541 31.70 -11.81 -9.46
CA ILE A 541 30.36 -11.85 -10.04
C ILE A 541 29.44 -10.99 -9.19
N THR A 542 28.91 -9.93 -9.76
CA THR A 542 28.10 -8.93 -9.07
C THR A 542 26.61 -9.14 -9.36
N ILE A 543 25.85 -9.39 -8.31
CA ILE A 543 24.39 -9.46 -8.33
C ILE A 543 23.85 -8.08 -7.93
N VAL A 544 23.09 -7.46 -8.83
CA VAL A 544 22.50 -6.14 -8.62
C VAL A 544 21.03 -6.29 -8.24
N VAL A 545 20.61 -5.56 -7.21
CA VAL A 545 19.20 -5.43 -6.80
C VAL A 545 18.85 -3.96 -6.76
N ILE A 546 17.91 -3.49 -7.57
CA ILE A 546 17.41 -2.11 -7.51
C ILE A 546 15.90 -2.12 -7.29
N SER A 547 15.45 -1.78 -6.08
CA SER A 547 14.02 -1.72 -5.79
C SER A 547 13.67 -0.85 -4.59
N ARG A 548 12.38 -0.58 -4.39
CA ARG A 548 11.91 -0.02 -3.10
C ARG A 548 11.98 -1.13 -2.04
N LEU A 549 12.59 -0.85 -0.89
CA LEU A 549 12.85 -1.86 0.14
C LEU A 549 11.62 -2.11 1.03
N TYR A 550 10.59 -2.70 0.44
CA TYR A 550 9.29 -3.00 1.06
C TYR A 550 8.99 -4.49 1.00
N TYR A 551 8.14 -4.98 1.90
CA TYR A 551 7.71 -6.39 1.97
C TYR A 551 7.27 -6.97 0.61
N ARG A 552 6.39 -6.28 -0.12
CA ARG A 552 5.91 -6.73 -1.45
C ARG A 552 7.00 -6.88 -2.52
N LYS A 553 8.17 -6.26 -2.30
CA LYS A 553 9.36 -6.41 -3.15
C LYS A 553 10.22 -7.61 -2.71
N GLY A 554 9.70 -8.45 -1.80
CA GLY A 554 10.30 -9.69 -1.33
C GLY A 554 11.70 -9.54 -0.76
N ILE A 555 12.01 -8.39 -0.16
CA ILE A 555 13.32 -8.13 0.45
C ILE A 555 13.67 -9.18 1.52
N ASP A 556 12.68 -9.81 2.12
CA ASP A 556 12.86 -10.92 3.05
C ASP A 556 13.52 -12.13 2.38
N LEU A 557 13.16 -12.44 1.12
CA LEU A 557 13.84 -13.46 0.30
C LEU A 557 15.29 -13.07 -0.01
N LEU A 558 15.59 -11.78 -0.19
CA LEU A 558 16.97 -11.32 -0.39
C LEU A 558 17.78 -11.47 0.91
N ILE A 559 17.20 -11.09 2.05
CA ILE A 559 17.82 -11.22 3.37
C ILE A 559 18.15 -12.68 3.68
N ALA A 560 17.25 -13.60 3.31
CA ALA A 560 17.39 -15.04 3.46
C ALA A 560 18.42 -15.64 2.50
N SER A 561 18.31 -15.38 1.19
CA SER A 561 19.16 -16.01 0.17
C SER A 561 20.58 -15.43 0.07
N CYS A 562 20.79 -14.14 0.36
CA CYS A 562 22.07 -13.46 0.16
C CYS A 562 23.23 -14.08 0.97
N PRO A 563 23.10 -14.37 2.28
CA PRO A 563 24.15 -15.03 3.05
C PRO A 563 24.51 -16.42 2.49
N HIS A 564 23.51 -17.21 2.11
CA HIS A 564 23.70 -18.54 1.56
C HIS A 564 24.48 -18.50 0.24
N ILE A 565 24.13 -17.59 -0.67
CA ILE A 565 24.85 -17.41 -1.93
C ILE A 565 26.29 -16.94 -1.69
N CYS A 566 26.52 -16.00 -0.77
CA CYS A 566 27.88 -15.55 -0.44
C CYS A 566 28.74 -16.68 0.16
N ALA A 567 28.14 -17.59 0.93
CA ALA A 567 28.82 -18.75 1.50
C ALA A 567 29.14 -19.82 0.45
N LEU A 568 28.23 -20.06 -0.51
CA LEU A 568 28.42 -21.03 -1.59
C LEU A 568 29.41 -20.54 -2.65
N PHE A 569 29.46 -19.23 -2.91
CA PHE A 569 30.26 -18.63 -3.98
C PHE A 569 31.14 -17.50 -3.42
N PRO A 570 32.42 -17.78 -3.07
CA PRO A 570 33.33 -16.79 -2.50
C PRO A 570 33.64 -15.58 -3.39
N GLU A 571 33.41 -15.67 -4.69
CA GLU A 571 33.63 -14.62 -5.69
C GLU A 571 32.40 -13.73 -5.94
N VAL A 572 31.25 -14.03 -5.33
CA VAL A 572 30.00 -13.31 -5.59
C VAL A 572 29.82 -12.10 -4.67
N ARG A 573 29.40 -10.95 -5.19
CA ARG A 573 29.04 -9.78 -4.38
C ARG A 573 27.66 -9.25 -4.73
N PHE A 574 27.05 -8.52 -3.81
CA PHE A 574 25.76 -7.88 -3.99
C PHE A 574 25.88 -6.37 -3.96
N VAL A 575 25.19 -5.71 -4.89
CA VAL A 575 24.98 -4.26 -4.89
C VAL A 575 23.48 -4.00 -4.79
N VAL A 576 23.05 -3.46 -3.65
CA VAL A 576 21.63 -3.23 -3.35
C VAL A 576 21.34 -1.73 -3.35
N GLY A 577 20.61 -1.28 -4.37
CA GLY A 577 20.08 0.07 -4.51
C GLY A 577 18.61 0.15 -4.13
N GLY A 578 18.26 1.07 -3.23
CA GLY A 578 16.90 1.22 -2.75
C GLY A 578 16.79 1.91 -1.41
N ASP A 579 15.58 2.36 -1.09
CA ASP A 579 15.24 2.82 0.25
C ASP A 579 13.86 2.28 0.66
N GLY A 580 13.63 2.12 1.95
CA GLY A 580 12.41 1.56 2.50
C GLY A 580 12.58 0.96 3.90
N PRO A 581 11.46 0.54 4.53
CA PRO A 581 11.45 0.03 5.89
C PRO A 581 12.35 -1.20 6.11
N LYS A 582 12.59 -2.00 5.07
CA LYS A 582 13.42 -3.22 5.15
C LYS A 582 14.94 -2.94 5.12
N MET A 583 15.38 -1.69 4.96
CA MET A 583 16.80 -1.34 5.00
C MET A 583 17.48 -1.78 6.31
N VAL A 584 16.79 -1.61 7.45
CA VAL A 584 17.34 -1.98 8.77
C VAL A 584 17.59 -3.49 8.87
N GLU A 585 16.69 -4.31 8.31
CA GLU A 585 16.83 -5.76 8.35
C GLU A 585 17.95 -6.23 7.41
N LEU A 586 18.16 -5.55 6.27
CA LEU A 586 19.33 -5.77 5.41
C LEU A 586 20.65 -5.40 6.09
N GLU A 587 20.72 -4.27 6.80
CA GLU A 587 21.88 -3.87 7.59
C GLU A 587 22.19 -4.90 8.69
N GLN A 588 21.16 -5.34 9.41
CA GLN A 588 21.29 -6.37 10.45
C GLN A 588 21.77 -7.71 9.89
N MET A 589 21.24 -8.14 8.74
CA MET A 589 21.71 -9.34 8.05
C MET A 589 23.19 -9.19 7.69
N ARG A 590 23.59 -8.08 7.07
CA ARG A 590 24.99 -7.82 6.70
C ARG A 590 25.92 -7.87 7.90
N GLU A 591 25.52 -7.31 9.05
CA GLU A 591 26.30 -7.36 10.29
C GLU A 591 26.36 -8.77 10.89
N LYS A 592 25.22 -9.46 10.96
CA LYS A 592 25.09 -10.81 11.53
C LYS A 592 25.99 -11.82 10.83
N TYR A 593 26.08 -11.74 9.50
CA TYR A 593 26.87 -12.67 8.69
C TYR A 593 28.25 -12.10 8.28
N GLN A 594 28.64 -10.93 8.78
CA GLN A 594 29.92 -10.28 8.48
C GLN A 594 30.17 -10.07 6.96
N LEU A 595 29.15 -9.61 6.24
CA LEU A 595 29.16 -9.46 4.78
C LEU A 595 29.44 -8.01 4.32
N GLN A 596 30.12 -7.19 5.12
CA GLN A 596 30.36 -5.78 4.81
C GLN A 596 31.16 -5.58 3.52
N ASP A 597 32.12 -6.46 3.26
CA ASP A 597 32.96 -6.44 2.05
C ASP A 597 32.27 -7.06 0.82
N ARG A 598 31.11 -7.71 1.02
CA ARG A 598 30.41 -8.50 0.00
C ARG A 598 29.04 -7.94 -0.38
N VAL A 599 28.42 -7.15 0.50
CA VAL A 599 27.08 -6.59 0.31
C VAL A 599 27.13 -5.07 0.47
N GLU A 600 27.13 -4.38 -0.67
CA GLU A 600 27.11 -2.93 -0.75
C GLU A 600 25.67 -2.41 -0.75
N LEU A 601 25.34 -1.58 0.25
CA LEU A 601 24.03 -0.93 0.37
C LEU A 601 24.15 0.53 -0.08
N LEU A 602 23.65 0.85 -1.28
CA LEU A 602 23.77 2.18 -1.88
C LEU A 602 22.78 3.21 -1.32
N GLY A 603 21.69 2.73 -0.71
CA GLY A 603 20.55 3.58 -0.39
C GLY A 603 19.81 4.02 -1.65
N ARG A 604 19.14 5.18 -1.60
CA ARG A 604 18.31 5.67 -2.71
C ARG A 604 19.16 5.99 -3.95
N VAL A 605 18.97 5.22 -5.02
CA VAL A 605 19.55 5.48 -6.35
C VAL A 605 18.71 6.52 -7.09
N ARG A 606 19.36 7.50 -7.71
CA ARG A 606 18.67 8.50 -8.55
C ARG A 606 18.40 7.89 -9.93
N PRO A 607 17.30 8.25 -10.61
CA PRO A 607 16.96 7.69 -11.93
C PRO A 607 18.10 7.76 -12.96
N GLY A 608 18.84 8.87 -13.02
CA GLY A 608 19.98 9.02 -13.93
C GLY A 608 21.20 8.16 -13.58
N ASP A 609 21.29 7.66 -12.35
CA ASP A 609 22.41 6.83 -11.90
C ASP A 609 22.08 5.32 -12.01
N VAL A 610 20.85 4.95 -12.39
CA VAL A 610 20.39 3.54 -12.42
C VAL A 610 21.23 2.72 -13.39
N ARG A 611 21.50 3.24 -14.60
CA ARG A 611 22.35 2.59 -15.60
C ARG A 611 23.74 2.29 -15.05
N ASP A 612 24.36 3.28 -14.40
CA ASP A 612 25.71 3.13 -13.86
C ASP A 612 25.78 2.04 -12.79
N VAL A 613 24.73 1.90 -11.98
CA VAL A 613 24.64 0.82 -10.99
C VAL A 613 24.41 -0.53 -11.66
N LEU A 614 23.53 -0.61 -12.67
CA LEU A 614 23.29 -1.85 -13.41
C LEU A 614 24.57 -2.34 -14.10
N ASN A 615 25.31 -1.46 -14.78
CA ASN A 615 26.56 -1.79 -15.49
C ASN A 615 27.69 -2.34 -14.59
N ARG A 616 27.57 -2.26 -13.26
CA ARG A 616 28.49 -2.90 -12.31
C ARG A 616 28.23 -4.41 -12.17
N GLY A 617 27.06 -4.87 -12.62
CA GLY A 617 26.50 -6.19 -12.43
C GLY A 617 26.65 -7.11 -13.63
N GLN A 618 26.59 -8.41 -13.37
CA GLN A 618 26.39 -9.45 -14.39
C GLN A 618 25.02 -10.13 -14.22
N ILE A 619 24.46 -10.11 -13.01
CA ILE A 619 23.16 -10.72 -12.68
C ILE A 619 22.28 -9.65 -12.05
N TYR A 620 21.01 -9.60 -12.42
CA TYR A 620 20.00 -8.77 -11.78
C TYR A 620 18.99 -9.64 -11.04
N LEU A 621 18.72 -9.33 -9.76
CA LEU A 621 17.76 -10.09 -8.95
C LEU A 621 16.50 -9.27 -8.66
N ASN A 622 15.35 -9.81 -9.10
CA ASN A 622 14.01 -9.31 -8.75
C ASN A 622 13.25 -10.34 -7.93
N ASN A 623 13.10 -10.06 -6.64
CA ASN A 623 12.43 -10.90 -5.66
C ASN A 623 10.99 -10.46 -5.37
N SER A 624 10.33 -9.72 -6.26
CA SER A 624 8.99 -9.17 -5.97
C SER A 624 7.98 -10.29 -5.67
N LEU A 625 7.16 -10.11 -4.64
CA LEU A 625 6.07 -11.06 -4.34
C LEU A 625 4.84 -10.80 -5.23
N THR A 626 4.71 -9.58 -5.73
CA THR A 626 3.70 -9.18 -6.71
C THR A 626 4.31 -8.19 -7.69
N GLU A 627 4.09 -8.41 -8.99
CA GLU A 627 4.58 -7.53 -10.04
C GLU A 627 3.66 -7.55 -11.26
N ALA A 628 3.20 -6.38 -11.70
CA ALA A 628 2.24 -6.26 -12.80
C ALA A 628 2.93 -6.41 -14.15
N PHE A 629 4.12 -5.85 -14.27
CA PHE A 629 4.96 -5.97 -15.46
C PHE A 629 6.44 -6.00 -15.08
N GLY A 630 6.95 -5.06 -14.28
CA GLY A 630 8.35 -5.07 -13.83
C GLY A 630 9.31 -4.35 -14.78
N ILE A 631 9.15 -3.03 -14.91
CA ILE A 631 10.02 -2.18 -15.76
C ILE A 631 11.52 -2.36 -15.41
N SER A 632 11.86 -2.55 -14.14
CA SER A 632 13.25 -2.78 -13.74
C SER A 632 13.88 -4.05 -14.33
N ILE A 633 13.06 -5.05 -14.69
CA ILE A 633 13.54 -6.28 -15.33
C ILE A 633 13.99 -6.00 -16.77
N ILE A 634 13.21 -5.22 -17.53
CA ILE A 634 13.60 -4.82 -18.89
C ILE A 634 14.77 -3.83 -18.87
N GLU A 635 14.84 -2.93 -17.89
CA GLU A 635 15.99 -2.03 -17.69
C GLU A 635 17.28 -2.83 -17.46
N ALA A 636 17.24 -3.83 -16.57
CA ALA A 636 18.39 -4.66 -16.26
C ALA A 636 18.82 -5.56 -17.44
N ALA A 637 17.85 -6.19 -18.12
CA ALA A 637 18.14 -7.00 -19.29
C ALA A 637 18.67 -6.14 -20.46
N SER A 638 18.18 -4.91 -20.61
CA SER A 638 18.72 -3.95 -21.58
C SER A 638 20.15 -3.53 -21.22
N ALA A 639 20.46 -3.35 -19.94
CA ALA A 639 21.83 -3.15 -19.45
C ALA A 639 22.72 -4.41 -19.58
N GLY A 640 22.20 -5.51 -20.15
CA GLY A 640 22.96 -6.70 -20.48
C GLY A 640 23.11 -7.70 -19.33
N LEU A 641 22.39 -7.53 -18.22
CA LEU A 641 22.46 -8.45 -17.08
C LEU A 641 21.59 -9.68 -17.33
N PHE A 642 22.04 -10.84 -16.84
CA PHE A 642 21.20 -12.03 -16.77
C PHE A 642 20.20 -11.87 -15.62
N VAL A 643 18.91 -12.08 -15.88
CA VAL A 643 17.88 -11.79 -14.89
C VAL A 643 17.55 -13.04 -14.08
N VAL A 644 17.43 -12.89 -12.77
CA VAL A 644 16.78 -13.86 -11.89
C VAL A 644 15.55 -13.18 -11.31
N ALA A 645 14.37 -13.76 -11.51
CA ALA A 645 13.13 -13.17 -11.03
C ALA A 645 12.17 -14.19 -10.43
N THR A 646 11.40 -13.75 -9.43
CA THR A 646 10.26 -14.52 -8.94
C THR A 646 9.17 -14.64 -10.01
N LYS A 647 8.61 -15.83 -10.17
CA LYS A 647 7.58 -16.19 -11.15
C LYS A 647 6.20 -15.76 -10.67
N VAL A 648 5.97 -14.44 -10.59
CA VAL A 648 4.72 -13.85 -10.10
C VAL A 648 4.14 -12.83 -11.07
N GLY A 649 2.81 -12.72 -11.07
CA GLY A 649 2.10 -11.71 -11.86
C GLY A 649 2.50 -11.75 -13.35
N GLY A 650 2.75 -10.57 -13.94
CA GLY A 650 3.10 -10.46 -15.36
C GLY A 650 4.58 -10.74 -15.69
N VAL A 651 5.41 -11.13 -14.72
CA VAL A 651 6.85 -11.34 -14.92
C VAL A 651 7.22 -12.42 -15.94
N PRO A 652 6.50 -13.57 -16.02
CA PRO A 652 6.79 -14.60 -17.01
C PRO A 652 6.59 -14.15 -18.46
N GLU A 653 5.91 -13.04 -18.70
CA GLU A 653 5.58 -12.52 -20.02
C GLU A 653 6.65 -11.57 -20.58
N ILE A 654 7.63 -11.16 -19.76
CA ILE A 654 8.56 -10.06 -20.11
C ILE A 654 9.72 -10.53 -20.99
N LEU A 655 10.44 -11.58 -20.58
CA LEU A 655 11.71 -11.97 -21.17
C LEU A 655 11.69 -13.44 -21.61
N PRO A 656 12.37 -13.78 -22.72
CA PRO A 656 12.60 -15.16 -23.13
C PRO A 656 13.39 -15.97 -22.10
N GLU A 657 13.13 -17.28 -22.02
CA GLU A 657 13.72 -18.21 -21.04
C GLU A 657 15.25 -18.25 -21.04
N ASP A 658 15.92 -17.90 -22.14
CA ASP A 658 17.38 -17.87 -22.22
C ASP A 658 18.02 -16.61 -21.59
N MET A 659 17.21 -15.62 -21.18
CA MET A 659 17.66 -14.37 -20.57
C MET A 659 17.21 -14.21 -19.10
N ILE A 660 16.35 -15.09 -18.63
CA ILE A 660 15.75 -15.02 -17.31
C ILE A 660 15.64 -16.42 -16.68
N GLU A 661 16.10 -16.53 -15.45
CA GLU A 661 15.83 -17.69 -14.60
C GLU A 661 14.68 -17.36 -13.65
N PHE A 662 13.65 -18.20 -13.64
CA PHE A 662 12.51 -18.04 -12.76
C PHE A 662 12.70 -18.81 -11.45
N ALA A 663 12.32 -18.16 -10.35
CA ALA A 663 12.20 -18.75 -9.02
C ALA A 663 10.76 -18.67 -8.52
N ARG A 664 10.30 -19.64 -7.76
CA ARG A 664 9.15 -19.50 -6.87
C ARG A 664 9.50 -18.48 -5.77
N ALA A 665 8.47 -17.92 -5.12
CA ALA A 665 8.64 -16.91 -4.07
C ALA A 665 9.03 -17.52 -2.72
N ASP A 666 10.03 -18.40 -2.72
CA ASP A 666 10.58 -19.09 -1.57
C ASP A 666 12.11 -19.02 -1.56
N GLU A 667 12.71 -19.20 -0.39
CA GLU A 667 14.15 -19.04 -0.19
C GLU A 667 14.97 -20.06 -0.99
N GLU A 668 14.61 -21.34 -0.91
CA GLU A 668 15.37 -22.43 -1.53
C GLU A 668 15.39 -22.31 -3.06
N ASP A 669 14.25 -21.98 -3.66
CA ASP A 669 14.13 -21.86 -5.11
C ASP A 669 14.81 -20.59 -5.64
N VAL A 670 14.82 -19.50 -4.86
CA VAL A 670 15.63 -18.31 -5.18
C VAL A 670 17.12 -18.64 -5.13
N ILE A 671 17.58 -19.42 -4.15
CA ILE A 671 18.97 -19.88 -4.08
C ILE A 671 19.31 -20.78 -5.27
N ARG A 672 18.41 -21.71 -5.64
CA ARG A 672 18.58 -22.55 -6.85
C ARG A 672 18.72 -21.69 -8.10
N ALA A 673 17.82 -20.73 -8.30
CA ALA A 673 17.81 -19.87 -9.48
C ALA A 673 19.07 -18.99 -9.57
N LEU A 674 19.48 -18.37 -8.45
CA LEU A 674 20.73 -17.61 -8.39
C LEU A 674 21.96 -18.50 -8.65
N THR A 675 21.97 -19.71 -8.11
CA THR A 675 23.02 -20.70 -8.36
C THR A 675 23.13 -21.03 -9.84
N HIS A 676 21.99 -21.29 -10.51
CA HIS A 676 21.99 -21.56 -11.95
C HIS A 676 22.50 -20.34 -12.75
N ALA A 677 22.02 -19.14 -12.42
CA ALA A 677 22.46 -17.90 -13.05
C ALA A 677 23.98 -17.67 -12.92
N ILE A 678 24.55 -17.90 -11.72
CA ILE A 678 26.00 -17.80 -11.49
C ILE A 678 26.77 -18.77 -12.39
N HIS A 679 26.31 -20.02 -12.54
CA HIS A 679 26.94 -20.99 -13.45
C HIS A 679 26.79 -20.59 -14.93
N THR A 680 25.67 -19.99 -15.32
CA THR A 680 25.44 -19.47 -16.68
C THR A 680 26.42 -18.34 -17.01
N ILE A 681 26.65 -17.41 -16.07
CA ILE A 681 27.67 -16.36 -16.22
C ILE A 681 29.08 -16.95 -16.29
N LYS A 682 29.43 -17.87 -15.37
CA LYS A 682 30.76 -18.53 -15.36
C LYS A 682 31.08 -19.32 -16.63
N SER A 683 30.07 -19.93 -17.23
CA SER A 683 30.23 -20.70 -18.46
C SER A 683 30.28 -19.85 -19.74
N GLY A 684 30.13 -18.52 -19.62
CA GLY A 684 30.14 -17.61 -20.77
C GLY A 684 28.95 -17.79 -21.72
N LYS A 685 27.86 -18.41 -21.25
CA LYS A 685 26.66 -18.66 -22.06
C LYS A 685 25.81 -17.41 -22.29
N HIS A 686 25.98 -16.39 -21.43
CA HIS A 686 25.27 -15.12 -21.51
C HIS A 686 26.17 -14.03 -22.09
N ASP A 687 25.71 -13.36 -23.15
CA ASP A 687 26.39 -12.24 -23.79
C ASP A 687 25.60 -10.94 -23.53
N PRO A 688 26.17 -9.98 -22.77
CA PRO A 688 25.50 -8.71 -22.45
C PRO A 688 25.12 -7.88 -23.68
N ILE A 689 25.96 -7.86 -24.72
CA ILE A 689 25.72 -7.04 -25.92
C ILE A 689 24.58 -7.66 -26.73
N LYS A 690 24.60 -8.98 -26.90
CA LYS A 690 23.54 -9.70 -27.59
C LYS A 690 22.20 -9.60 -26.85
N ALA A 691 22.22 -9.64 -25.52
CA ALA A 691 21.04 -9.42 -24.69
C ALA A 691 20.45 -8.02 -24.92
N HIS A 692 21.28 -6.97 -24.92
CA HIS A 692 20.87 -5.60 -25.20
C HIS A 692 20.21 -5.47 -26.59
N GLU A 693 20.87 -5.94 -27.65
CA GLU A 693 20.35 -5.84 -29.01
C GLU A 693 19.00 -6.56 -29.19
N ARG A 694 18.81 -7.69 -28.49
CA ARG A 694 17.54 -8.39 -28.51
C ARG A 694 16.44 -7.58 -27.81
N VAL A 695 16.69 -7.13 -26.57
CA VAL A 695 15.71 -6.37 -25.75
C VAL A 695 15.34 -5.05 -26.41
N ARG A 696 16.29 -4.41 -27.09
CA ARG A 696 16.11 -3.14 -27.81
C ARG A 696 14.92 -3.13 -28.76
N THR A 697 14.59 -4.28 -29.35
CA THR A 697 13.49 -4.41 -30.32
C THR A 697 12.19 -4.96 -29.73
N MET A 698 12.19 -5.42 -28.47
CA MET A 698 11.01 -6.07 -27.86
C MET A 698 9.96 -5.09 -27.36
N TYR A 699 10.39 -3.93 -26.82
CA TYR A 699 9.53 -3.04 -26.03
C TYR A 699 9.78 -1.57 -26.37
N THR A 700 9.31 -1.14 -27.55
CA THR A 700 9.50 0.24 -28.06
C THR A 700 8.29 1.13 -27.76
N TRP A 701 8.55 2.42 -27.50
CA TRP A 701 7.47 3.38 -27.26
C TRP A 701 6.63 3.62 -28.51
N GLU A 702 7.23 3.55 -29.69
CA GLU A 702 6.58 3.68 -30.99
C GLU A 702 5.47 2.63 -31.16
N GLU A 703 5.77 1.36 -30.85
CA GLU A 703 4.80 0.26 -30.92
C GLU A 703 3.71 0.39 -29.83
N VAL A 704 4.10 0.71 -28.59
CA VAL A 704 3.14 0.94 -27.50
C VAL A 704 2.18 2.08 -27.86
N ALA A 705 2.67 3.15 -28.46
CA ALA A 705 1.84 4.26 -28.90
C ALA A 705 0.90 3.87 -30.04
N GLU A 706 1.38 3.14 -31.05
CA GLU A 706 0.53 2.64 -32.15
C GLU A 706 -0.60 1.74 -31.63
N ARG A 707 -0.27 0.80 -30.74
CA ARG A 707 -1.26 -0.10 -30.12
C ARG A 707 -2.27 0.68 -29.28
N THR A 708 -1.82 1.71 -28.57
CA THR A 708 -2.68 2.57 -27.77
C THR A 708 -3.61 3.44 -28.65
N GLU A 709 -3.12 3.92 -29.79
CA GLU A 709 -3.91 4.67 -30.77
C GLU A 709 -5.06 3.84 -31.32
N LYS A 710 -4.85 2.54 -31.57
CA LYS A 710 -5.94 1.59 -31.94
C LYS A 710 -7.01 1.45 -30.86
N VAL A 711 -6.63 1.52 -29.57
CA VAL A 711 -7.58 1.54 -28.46
C VAL A 711 -8.36 2.86 -28.45
N TYR A 712 -7.70 3.99 -28.72
CA TYR A 712 -8.38 5.28 -28.85
C TYR A 712 -9.35 5.30 -30.02
N GLU A 713 -8.97 4.80 -31.20
CA GLU A 713 -9.88 4.68 -32.34
C GLU A 713 -11.12 3.85 -32.00
N ARG A 714 -10.95 2.72 -31.30
CA ARG A 714 -12.07 1.90 -30.83
C ARG A 714 -12.96 2.66 -29.85
N ALA A 715 -12.37 3.35 -28.87
CA ALA A 715 -13.09 4.15 -27.88
C ALA A 715 -13.85 5.32 -28.52
N MET A 716 -13.26 5.99 -29.51
CA MET A 716 -13.89 7.08 -30.26
C MET A 716 -15.08 6.61 -31.10
N ASN A 717 -15.04 5.36 -31.57
CA ASN A 717 -16.13 4.73 -32.31
C ASN A 717 -17.21 4.09 -31.40
N SER A 718 -17.01 4.09 -30.07
CA SER A 718 -18.01 3.53 -29.15
C SER A 718 -19.30 4.38 -29.16
N PRO A 719 -20.49 3.79 -29.03
CA PRO A 719 -21.72 4.56 -28.92
C PRO A 719 -21.71 5.42 -27.65
N ALA A 720 -22.24 6.65 -27.74
CA ALA A 720 -22.48 7.47 -26.56
C ALA A 720 -23.57 6.81 -25.70
N ARG A 721 -23.36 6.79 -24.38
CA ARG A 721 -24.33 6.23 -23.42
C ARG A 721 -25.17 7.35 -22.84
N THR A 722 -26.48 7.17 -22.85
CA THR A 722 -27.43 8.09 -22.22
C THR A 722 -27.31 8.05 -20.69
N THR A 723 -27.77 9.10 -20.00
CA THR A 723 -27.79 9.11 -18.53
C THR A 723 -28.58 7.93 -17.94
N ALA A 724 -29.69 7.53 -18.59
CA ALA A 724 -30.50 6.40 -18.14
C ALA A 724 -29.72 5.06 -18.23
N GLU A 725 -29.02 4.82 -19.34
CA GLU A 725 -28.18 3.62 -19.49
C GLU A 725 -27.04 3.60 -18.46
N ARG A 726 -26.39 4.74 -18.22
CA ARG A 726 -25.32 4.84 -17.20
C ARG A 726 -25.85 4.52 -15.80
N LEU A 727 -27.00 5.08 -15.42
CA LEU A 727 -27.64 4.80 -14.12
C LEU A 727 -28.02 3.32 -13.99
N SER A 728 -28.61 2.73 -15.03
CA SER A 728 -28.94 1.29 -15.06
C SER A 728 -27.70 0.41 -14.83
N ARG A 729 -26.58 0.72 -15.49
CA ARG A 729 -25.31 0.00 -15.33
C ARG A 729 -24.74 0.13 -13.92
N TYR A 730 -24.91 1.27 -13.27
CA TYR A 730 -24.52 1.44 -11.86
C TYR A 730 -25.43 0.65 -10.92
N LEU A 731 -26.75 0.68 -11.12
CA LEU A 731 -27.70 -0.10 -10.31
C LEU A 731 -27.41 -1.62 -10.37
N ALA A 732 -26.91 -2.10 -11.52
CA ALA A 732 -26.48 -3.49 -11.68
C ALA A 732 -25.27 -3.90 -10.81
N LEU A 733 -24.63 -2.97 -10.09
CA LEU A 733 -23.56 -3.27 -9.12
C LEU A 733 -24.07 -3.72 -7.75
N GLY A 734 -25.39 -3.92 -7.62
CA GLY A 734 -26.03 -4.51 -6.45
C GLY A 734 -26.81 -3.50 -5.61
N PRO A 735 -27.62 -3.99 -4.65
CA PRO A 735 -28.67 -3.22 -3.98
C PRO A 735 -28.17 -2.15 -3.02
N ILE A 736 -26.88 -2.18 -2.65
CA ILE A 736 -26.27 -1.19 -1.74
C ILE A 736 -25.35 -0.25 -2.53
N TYR A 737 -24.38 -0.80 -3.26
CA TYR A 737 -23.35 0.01 -3.91
C TYR A 737 -23.88 0.75 -5.15
N GLY A 738 -24.77 0.12 -5.92
CA GLY A 738 -25.37 0.73 -7.11
C GLY A 738 -26.14 2.02 -6.81
N PRO A 739 -27.08 2.02 -5.83
CA PRO A 739 -27.76 3.24 -5.41
C PRO A 739 -26.82 4.34 -4.90
N ILE A 740 -25.75 3.99 -4.17
CA ILE A 740 -24.76 4.97 -3.71
C ILE A 740 -24.09 5.68 -4.90
N LEU A 741 -23.67 4.93 -5.92
CA LEU A 741 -23.08 5.53 -7.13
C LEU A 741 -24.11 6.38 -7.89
N CYS A 742 -25.37 5.95 -7.98
CA CYS A 742 -26.42 6.75 -8.61
C CYS A 742 -26.66 8.07 -7.86
N CYS A 743 -26.64 8.06 -6.52
CA CYS A 743 -26.72 9.28 -5.72
C CYS A 743 -25.54 10.21 -5.98
N ILE A 744 -24.31 9.67 -6.05
CA ILE A 744 -23.11 10.46 -6.38
C ILE A 744 -23.28 11.13 -7.75
N ILE A 745 -23.71 10.38 -8.76
CA ILE A 745 -23.93 10.90 -10.12
C ILE A 745 -25.04 11.94 -10.15
N ALA A 746 -26.13 11.74 -9.42
CA ALA A 746 -27.22 12.73 -9.33
C ALA A 746 -26.71 14.05 -8.72
N VAL A 747 -25.97 13.98 -7.61
CA VAL A 747 -25.36 15.16 -6.97
C VAL A 747 -24.39 15.85 -7.93
N GLN A 748 -23.59 15.10 -8.69
CA GLN A 748 -22.70 15.67 -9.71
C GLN A 748 -23.47 16.37 -10.82
N HIS A 749 -24.60 15.83 -11.29
CA HIS A 749 -25.43 16.51 -12.31
C HIS A 749 -26.00 17.83 -11.78
N TYR A 750 -26.50 17.87 -10.54
CA TYR A 750 -26.97 19.12 -9.93
C TYR A 750 -25.84 20.13 -9.77
N PHE A 751 -24.66 19.69 -9.33
CA PHE A 751 -23.52 20.57 -9.18
C PHE A 751 -22.99 21.06 -10.54
N PHE A 752 -22.98 20.20 -11.56
CA PHE A 752 -22.62 20.58 -12.92
C PHE A 752 -23.61 21.60 -13.50
N TRP A 753 -24.91 21.41 -13.30
CA TRP A 753 -25.93 22.39 -13.69
C TRP A 753 -25.73 23.75 -12.99
N PHE A 754 -25.39 23.72 -11.70
CA PHE A 754 -25.01 24.93 -10.97
C PHE A 754 -23.76 25.61 -11.58
N LEU A 755 -22.74 24.85 -11.98
CA LEU A 755 -21.55 25.39 -12.64
C LEU A 755 -21.88 26.00 -14.02
N GLU A 756 -22.73 25.37 -14.81
CA GLU A 756 -23.19 25.92 -16.10
C GLU A 756 -23.95 27.24 -15.93
N TRP A 757 -24.70 27.39 -14.84
CA TRP A 757 -25.39 28.63 -14.51
C TRP A 757 -24.45 29.71 -13.95
N TRP A 758 -23.56 29.35 -13.02
CA TRP A 758 -22.68 30.28 -12.32
C TRP A 758 -21.51 30.76 -13.19
N ASP A 759 -20.89 29.85 -13.94
CA ASP A 759 -19.78 30.09 -14.85
C ASP A 759 -20.08 29.51 -16.24
N PRO A 760 -20.93 30.18 -17.04
CA PRO A 760 -21.38 29.70 -18.34
C PRO A 760 -20.22 29.32 -19.26
N ARG A 761 -20.36 28.21 -19.99
CA ARG A 761 -19.27 27.63 -20.80
C ARG A 761 -18.73 28.59 -21.86
N GLU A 762 -19.55 29.53 -22.30
CA GLU A 762 -19.23 30.56 -23.29
C GLU A 762 -18.18 31.56 -22.76
N ARG A 763 -18.01 31.65 -21.43
CA ARG A 763 -16.97 32.50 -20.81
C ARG A 763 -15.60 31.82 -20.74
N ILE A 764 -15.53 30.50 -20.94
CA ILE A 764 -14.27 29.77 -20.90
C ILE A 764 -13.52 30.02 -22.20
N GLU A 765 -12.37 30.68 -22.11
CA GLU A 765 -11.50 30.88 -23.26
C GLU A 765 -10.98 29.54 -23.78
N VAL A 766 -11.06 29.37 -25.10
CA VAL A 766 -10.68 28.12 -25.76
C VAL A 766 -9.35 28.31 -26.48
N VAL A 767 -8.43 27.37 -26.28
CA VAL A 767 -7.13 27.35 -26.95
C VAL A 767 -7.34 27.16 -28.46
N GLN A 768 -6.98 28.18 -29.24
CA GLN A 768 -7.19 28.18 -30.70
C GLN A 768 -6.09 27.45 -31.48
N SER A 769 -4.89 27.31 -30.90
CA SER A 769 -3.77 26.62 -31.53
C SER A 769 -3.77 25.13 -31.19
N HIS A 770 -3.81 24.27 -32.20
CA HIS A 770 -3.55 22.84 -32.03
C HIS A 770 -2.04 22.55 -32.03
N TRP A 771 -1.67 21.37 -31.52
CA TRP A 771 -0.30 20.88 -31.63
C TRP A 771 0.05 20.71 -33.11
N ASP A 772 1.15 21.34 -33.52
CA ASP A 772 1.62 21.35 -34.91
C ASP A 772 3.03 20.75 -34.95
N LEU A 773 3.09 19.53 -35.49
CA LEU A 773 4.33 18.76 -35.57
C LEU A 773 5.34 19.41 -36.53
N ASP A 774 4.88 20.01 -37.63
CA ASP A 774 5.75 20.64 -38.62
C ASP A 774 6.38 21.90 -38.01
N LYS A 775 5.57 22.70 -37.31
CA LYS A 775 6.06 23.86 -36.56
C LYS A 775 7.03 23.45 -35.45
N PHE A 776 6.75 22.37 -34.73
CA PHE A 776 7.67 21.85 -33.72
C PHE A 776 9.00 21.42 -34.34
N ASN A 777 8.97 20.67 -35.46
CA ASN A 777 10.17 20.26 -36.18
C ASN A 777 10.97 21.45 -36.69
N GLN A 778 10.31 22.49 -37.22
CA GLN A 778 10.96 23.74 -37.63
C GLN A 778 11.66 24.44 -36.45
N VAL A 779 11.03 24.49 -35.27
CA VAL A 779 11.63 25.07 -34.06
C VAL A 779 12.85 24.27 -33.62
N ILE A 780 12.76 22.94 -33.57
CA ILE A 780 13.88 22.06 -33.20
C ILE A 780 15.02 22.18 -34.21
N GLN A 781 14.73 22.23 -35.51
CA GLN A 781 15.75 22.39 -36.54
C GLN A 781 16.46 23.73 -36.41
N ARG A 782 15.70 24.82 -36.22
CA ARG A 782 16.24 26.16 -35.96
C ARG A 782 17.09 26.20 -34.69
N GLU A 783 16.68 25.50 -33.63
CA GLU A 783 17.45 25.43 -32.38
C GLU A 783 18.76 24.64 -32.56
N LYS A 784 18.73 23.53 -33.31
CA LYS A 784 19.95 22.79 -33.69
C LYS A 784 20.90 23.62 -34.53
N GLU A 785 20.40 24.40 -35.49
CA GLU A 785 21.17 25.32 -36.32
C GLU A 785 21.79 26.48 -35.50
N LEU A 786 21.05 27.03 -34.53
CA LEU A 786 21.57 28.03 -33.60
C LEU A 786 22.64 27.44 -32.67
N THR A 787 22.46 26.21 -32.20
CA THR A 787 23.42 25.53 -31.31
C THR A 787 24.69 25.12 -32.06
N SER A 788 24.60 24.77 -33.35
CA SER A 788 25.76 24.46 -34.18
C SER A 788 26.56 25.71 -34.58
N GLN A 789 25.93 26.88 -34.67
CA GLN A 789 26.60 28.17 -34.89
C GLN A 789 27.35 28.71 -33.66
N VAL A 790 27.07 28.20 -32.45
CA VAL A 790 27.73 28.62 -31.19
C VAL A 790 28.98 27.77 -30.86
N LYS A 791 29.35 26.79 -31.71
CA LYS A 791 30.69 26.19 -31.64
C LYS A 791 31.72 27.18 -32.20
N ILE A 792 32.33 27.94 -31.29
CA ILE A 792 33.47 28.84 -31.52
C ILE A 792 34.57 28.07 -32.29
N PRO A 793 35.20 28.66 -33.33
CA PRO A 793 36.34 28.05 -34.00
C PRO A 793 37.50 27.85 -33.03
N SER A 794 38.24 26.76 -33.22
CA SER A 794 39.46 26.33 -32.50
C SER A 794 40.38 27.44 -32.03
#